data_AF-Q26896-F1
#
_entry.id   AF-Q26896-F1
#
_cell.length_a   1.000
_cell.length_b   1.000
_cell.length_c   1.000
_cell.angle_alpha   90.00
_cell.angle_beta   90.00
_cell.angle_gamma   90.00
#
_symmetry.space_group_name_H-M   'P 1'
#
loop_
_entity.id
_entity.type
_entity.pdbx_description
1 polymer ?
#
loop_
_entity_poly.entity_id
_entity_poly.type
_entity_poly.pdbx_seq_one_letter_code
_entity_poly.pdbx_strand_id
1 'polypeptide(L)'
;GELGQTDRFFVRIINTTVSEAAHTLTSEKEERIVTAVFGIVSEDMLDTPNTTFIDPLRLSPRLNKFRRNVIHLSPTLEQQLFVLASHLQSIGSSKALAVICSEESNDIGDAVRRTLAEFDVPLESVRTRMDGEALDGYLPAGGDVFVIGLSVADVEVIAKKLEKHSALRVIVLFSDVALLYDVFSVAFNGTTGCERLVFATNLPHWSDATPSSVTVQRFHTALSDPKMWTPLSLLAFATGRLMQSILPRMEKVGSDTLANFFYADSSVVVDGMRYGVFDDIECKPAGSDLEVCASNYGATQISVRSMSRTFNASIALLAEPMTPSMRFRDPNEGALTRAQLIGVVVGTIFAVLLLLALGIVLCVALRNTRDNDSAPKEFTDPVTLIFTDIESSTALWAAHPGMMADAVATHHRLIRSLIALYGAYEVKTVGDSFMIACRSAFAAVELARDLQLTLVHHDWGTVAIDESYRKFEEERAVEDSDYAPPTARLDSAVYCKLWNGLRVRAGIHTGLCDIAHDEVTKGYDYYGRTPNLAARTESAANGGQVLVTGATYYSLSVAERARLDATPIGPVPLRGVPEPVEMYQLNAVSGRTFAALRLDRKVDLINDESDATDGVYSECGSTHGELSHSAQTIMMVLCALIGTFTAPQREKLLIPFCERWRVSLPRKTGTAWDENYSREVVRCIALKVGHVINFDSSAYDFDDLPVSMRRQSSFIVLSHQLMESIQETTQQGPSGSDEVARTCV
;
A
#
# COMPACT_ATOMS: atom_id res chain seq x y z
N GLY A 1 -37.08 59.73 7.58
CA GLY A 1 -38.45 60.17 7.82
C GLY A 1 -38.66 60.38 9.31
N GLU A 2 -39.69 61.12 9.70
CA GLU A 2 -40.19 61.08 11.07
C GLU A 2 -40.83 59.71 11.34
N LEU A 3 -40.80 59.25 12.59
CA LEU A 3 -41.48 58.03 13.03
C LEU A 3 -42.96 58.09 12.59
N GLY A 4 -43.36 57.20 11.66
CA GLY A 4 -44.71 57.12 11.10
C GLY A 4 -44.83 57.37 9.58
N GLN A 5 -43.80 57.88 8.90
CA GLN A 5 -43.79 58.01 7.43
C GLN A 5 -43.02 56.84 6.79
N THR A 6 -43.72 55.81 6.32
CA THR A 6 -43.13 54.58 5.74
C THR A 6 -42.94 54.61 4.23
N ASP A 7 -43.60 55.53 3.50
CA ASP A 7 -43.77 55.40 2.04
C ASP A 7 -42.90 56.36 1.22
N ARG A 8 -41.87 56.97 1.82
CA ARG A 8 -41.00 57.94 1.15
C ARG A 8 -39.52 57.60 1.34
N PHE A 9 -38.76 57.66 0.25
CA PHE A 9 -37.30 57.58 0.26
C PHE A 9 -36.73 58.92 0.76
N PHE A 10 -36.16 58.93 1.96
CA PHE A 10 -35.53 60.10 2.55
C PHE A 10 -34.01 59.96 2.50
N VAL A 11 -33.34 60.93 1.91
CA VAL A 11 -31.88 61.04 1.94
C VAL A 11 -31.52 62.21 2.85
N ARG A 12 -30.57 61.99 3.76
CA ARG A 12 -30.00 63.04 4.60
C ARG A 12 -28.48 62.97 4.53
N ILE A 13 -27.87 64.14 4.42
CA ILE A 13 -26.42 64.29 4.44
C ILE A 13 -25.98 64.30 5.90
N ILE A 14 -25.01 63.44 6.23
CA ILE A 14 -24.34 63.43 7.52
C ILE A 14 -22.99 64.12 7.32
N ASN A 15 -22.90 65.38 7.75
CA ASN A 15 -21.64 66.11 7.73
C ASN A 15 -20.86 65.73 8.99
N THR A 16 -19.68 65.15 8.81
CA THR A 16 -18.83 64.69 9.91
C THR A 16 -17.36 64.72 9.49
N THR A 17 -16.47 64.60 10.46
CA THR A 17 -15.03 64.41 10.24
C THR A 17 -14.71 62.92 10.25
N VAL A 18 -13.58 62.51 9.66
CA VAL A 18 -13.20 61.08 9.58
C VAL A 18 -13.12 60.44 10.98
N SER A 19 -12.60 61.17 11.97
CA SER A 19 -12.47 60.73 13.36
C SER A 19 -13.78 60.64 14.13
N GLU A 20 -14.80 61.41 13.75
CA GLU A 20 -16.09 61.45 14.45
C GLU A 20 -17.18 60.66 13.71
N ALA A 21 -16.90 60.16 12.51
CA ALA A 21 -17.93 59.64 11.60
C ALA A 21 -18.77 58.49 12.19
N ALA A 22 -18.14 57.53 12.86
CA ALA A 22 -18.83 56.41 13.51
C ALA A 22 -19.70 56.88 14.70
N HIS A 23 -19.20 57.83 15.49
CA HIS A 23 -19.96 58.43 16.59
C HIS A 23 -21.16 59.22 16.07
N THR A 24 -20.96 60.09 15.06
CA THR A 24 -22.05 60.87 14.45
C THR A 24 -23.12 59.96 13.86
N LEU A 25 -22.74 58.88 13.17
CA LEU A 25 -23.69 57.89 12.64
C LEU A 25 -24.49 57.22 13.76
N THR A 26 -23.84 56.89 14.87
CA THR A 26 -24.51 56.29 16.04
C THR A 26 -25.51 57.26 16.66
N SER A 27 -25.12 58.53 16.88
CA SER A 27 -26.05 59.57 17.38
C SER A 27 -27.23 59.80 16.44
N GLU A 28 -27.00 59.78 15.12
CA GLU A 28 -28.09 59.92 14.14
C GLU A 28 -29.10 58.76 14.19
N LYS A 29 -28.65 57.57 14.57
CA LYS A 29 -29.51 56.40 14.76
C LYS A 29 -30.34 56.44 16.04
N GLU A 30 -29.92 57.19 17.04
CA GLU A 30 -30.70 57.40 18.27
C GLU A 30 -31.89 58.33 18.01
N GLU A 31 -31.73 59.30 17.11
CA GLU A 31 -32.80 60.25 16.75
C GLU A 31 -33.69 59.76 15.61
N ARG A 32 -33.17 58.93 14.71
CA ARG A 32 -33.83 58.59 13.42
C ARG A 32 -33.57 57.16 12.99
N ILE A 33 -34.50 56.63 12.17
CA ILE A 33 -34.31 55.33 11.51
C ILE A 33 -33.32 55.51 10.35
N VAL A 34 -32.13 54.90 10.46
CA VAL A 34 -31.12 54.85 9.40
C VAL A 34 -31.02 53.42 8.86
N THR A 35 -31.71 53.17 7.75
CA THR A 35 -31.71 51.85 7.09
C THR A 35 -30.40 51.58 6.36
N ALA A 36 -29.92 52.57 5.59
CA ALA A 36 -28.74 52.43 4.76
C ALA A 36 -27.88 53.70 4.74
N VAL A 37 -26.58 53.51 4.56
CA VAL A 37 -25.58 54.57 4.42
C VAL A 37 -24.87 54.42 3.07
N PHE A 38 -24.63 55.54 2.40
CA PHE A 38 -24.03 55.62 1.06
C PHE A 38 -22.90 56.64 1.06
N GLY A 39 -21.94 56.49 0.16
CA GLY A 39 -20.87 57.47 -0.06
C GLY A 39 -19.64 57.23 0.81
N ILE A 40 -19.00 58.30 1.26
CA ILE A 40 -17.70 58.22 1.96
C ILE A 40 -17.90 57.66 3.38
N VAL A 41 -17.14 56.63 3.75
CA VAL A 41 -17.20 56.00 5.07
C VAL A 41 -15.82 55.78 5.67
N SER A 42 -15.72 55.80 7.00
CA SER A 42 -14.56 55.27 7.73
C SER A 42 -14.73 53.77 7.97
N GLU A 43 -13.63 53.08 8.27
CA GLU A 43 -13.64 51.64 8.53
C GLU A 43 -14.51 51.30 9.76
N ASP A 44 -14.44 52.11 10.81
CA ASP A 44 -15.22 51.94 12.05
C ASP A 44 -16.74 52.06 11.81
N MET A 45 -17.18 52.82 10.81
CA MET A 45 -18.61 52.93 10.49
C MET A 45 -19.16 51.59 10.01
N LEU A 46 -18.39 50.81 9.24
CA LEU A 46 -18.86 49.58 8.60
C LEU A 46 -19.29 48.49 9.60
N ASP A 47 -18.82 48.56 10.84
CA ASP A 47 -19.18 47.65 11.94
C ASP A 47 -20.41 48.11 12.74
N THR A 48 -21.06 49.21 12.32
CA THR A 48 -22.27 49.71 12.96
C THR A 48 -23.43 48.71 12.78
N PRO A 49 -23.98 48.12 13.86
CA PRO A 49 -24.99 47.06 13.76
C PRO A 49 -26.31 47.59 13.21
N ASN A 50 -27.13 46.76 12.55
CA ASN A 50 -28.44 47.16 11.98
C ASN A 50 -28.38 48.33 10.98
N THR A 51 -27.27 48.48 10.24
CA THR A 51 -27.14 49.43 9.15
C THR A 51 -26.48 48.77 7.95
N THR A 52 -27.11 48.94 6.78
CA THR A 52 -26.57 48.44 5.51
C THR A 52 -25.78 49.53 4.80
N PHE A 53 -24.55 49.24 4.41
CA PHE A 53 -23.72 50.16 3.63
C PHE A 53 -23.82 49.78 2.17
N ILE A 54 -24.31 50.69 1.33
CA ILE A 54 -24.47 50.46 -0.10
C ILE A 54 -23.44 51.31 -0.83
N ASP A 55 -22.58 50.62 -1.58
CA ASP A 55 -21.45 51.16 -2.32
C ASP A 55 -20.56 52.15 -1.52
N PRO A 56 -20.03 51.73 -0.35
CA PRO A 56 -19.17 52.60 0.45
C PRO A 56 -17.85 52.94 -0.27
N LEU A 57 -17.49 54.23 -0.26
CA LEU A 57 -16.20 54.73 -0.70
C LEU A 57 -15.30 54.97 0.52
N ARG A 58 -14.19 54.23 0.60
CA ARG A 58 -13.20 54.37 1.69
C ARG A 58 -12.14 55.40 1.29
N LEU A 59 -11.69 56.22 2.25
CA LEU A 59 -10.61 57.19 2.04
C LEU A 59 -9.22 56.56 1.94
N SER A 60 -9.06 55.35 2.49
CA SER A 60 -7.83 54.56 2.40
C SER A 60 -8.13 53.24 1.69
N PRO A 61 -7.27 52.79 0.75
CA PRO A 61 -7.48 51.54 0.04
C PRO A 61 -7.29 50.36 1.00
N ARG A 62 -8.19 49.39 0.90
CA ARG A 62 -8.24 48.19 1.73
C ARG A 62 -8.76 47.04 0.88
N LEU A 63 -8.38 45.82 1.23
CA LEU A 63 -9.00 44.65 0.62
C LEU A 63 -10.47 44.54 1.06
N ASN A 64 -11.28 43.91 0.23
CA ASN A 64 -12.66 43.57 0.53
C ASN A 64 -12.66 42.42 1.55
N LYS A 65 -13.28 42.65 2.71
CA LYS A 65 -13.56 41.61 3.70
C LYS A 65 -15.06 41.41 3.68
N PHE A 66 -15.52 40.19 3.44
CA PHE A 66 -16.96 39.91 3.35
C PHE A 66 -17.67 40.37 4.63
N ARG A 67 -18.56 41.34 4.49
CA ARG A 67 -19.51 41.79 5.51
C ARG A 67 -20.88 41.79 4.87
N ARG A 68 -21.79 41.01 5.43
CA ARG A 68 -23.14 40.86 4.86
C ARG A 68 -23.89 42.19 4.74
N ASN A 69 -23.70 43.09 5.70
CA ASN A 69 -24.33 44.41 5.70
C ASN A 69 -23.63 45.42 4.78
N VAL A 70 -22.56 45.06 4.07
CA VAL A 70 -21.90 45.92 3.08
C VAL A 70 -22.22 45.38 1.70
N ILE A 71 -22.64 46.21 0.75
CA ILE A 71 -22.97 45.80 -0.63
C ILE A 71 -22.12 46.64 -1.58
N HIS A 72 -21.20 46.02 -2.32
CA HIS A 72 -20.34 46.71 -3.28
C HIS A 72 -21.00 46.77 -4.66
N LEU A 73 -21.22 47.98 -5.20
CA LEU A 73 -21.76 48.19 -6.55
C LEU A 73 -20.67 48.65 -7.53
N SER A 74 -19.67 49.35 -7.01
CA SER A 74 -18.44 49.75 -7.69
C SER A 74 -17.35 48.69 -7.52
N PRO A 75 -16.37 48.61 -8.45
CA PRO A 75 -15.32 47.61 -8.42
C PRO A 75 -14.52 47.65 -7.12
N THR A 76 -14.41 46.51 -6.44
CA THR A 76 -13.50 46.40 -5.30
C THR A 76 -12.04 46.53 -5.76
N LEU A 77 -11.11 46.72 -4.82
CA LEU A 77 -9.68 46.84 -5.13
C LEU A 77 -9.20 45.61 -5.92
N GLU A 78 -9.60 44.41 -5.52
CA GLU A 78 -9.22 43.16 -6.15
C GLU A 78 -9.80 43.03 -7.57
N GLN A 79 -11.06 43.42 -7.78
CA GLN A 79 -11.66 43.42 -9.11
C GLN A 79 -10.94 44.39 -10.05
N GLN A 80 -10.57 45.58 -9.55
CA GLN A 80 -9.79 46.54 -10.34
C GLN A 80 -8.42 45.98 -10.69
N LEU A 81 -7.68 45.42 -9.72
CA LEU A 81 -6.38 44.79 -9.96
C LEU A 81 -6.46 43.68 -11.01
N PHE A 82 -7.48 42.83 -10.94
CA PHE A 82 -7.66 41.72 -11.89
C PHE A 82 -7.82 42.21 -13.33
N VAL A 83 -8.71 43.19 -13.54
CA VAL A 83 -8.99 43.76 -14.86
C VAL A 83 -7.78 44.54 -15.39
N LEU A 84 -7.08 45.27 -14.53
CA LEU A 84 -5.88 46.02 -14.88
C LEU A 84 -4.70 45.09 -15.23
N ALA A 85 -4.50 44.01 -14.49
CA ALA A 85 -3.48 43.01 -14.77
C ALA A 85 -3.74 42.28 -16.10
N SER A 86 -4.99 41.92 -16.38
CA SER A 86 -5.39 41.36 -17.68
C SER A 86 -5.09 42.32 -18.83
N HIS A 87 -5.38 43.61 -18.66
CA HIS A 87 -5.00 44.62 -19.65
C HIS A 87 -3.49 44.72 -19.84
N LEU A 88 -2.69 44.72 -18.76
CA LEU A 88 -1.23 44.75 -18.83
C LEU A 88 -0.64 43.54 -19.58
N GLN A 89 -1.22 42.36 -19.41
CA GLN A 89 -0.87 41.18 -20.19
C GLN A 89 -1.18 41.39 -21.68
N SER A 90 -2.37 41.92 -22.00
CA SER A 90 -2.81 42.12 -23.39
C SER A 90 -1.89 43.05 -24.20
N ILE A 91 -1.27 44.02 -23.55
CA ILE A 91 -0.35 45.00 -24.16
C ILE A 91 1.14 44.59 -24.04
N GLY A 92 1.43 43.42 -23.49
CA GLY A 92 2.79 42.90 -23.35
C GLY A 92 3.66 43.70 -22.38
N SER A 93 3.10 44.11 -21.23
CA SER A 93 3.86 44.82 -20.19
C SER A 93 5.09 44.02 -19.76
N SER A 94 6.27 44.63 -19.85
CA SER A 94 7.52 43.95 -19.56
C SER A 94 7.80 43.81 -18.07
N LYS A 95 7.37 44.79 -17.26
CA LYS A 95 7.61 44.90 -15.82
C LYS A 95 6.60 45.83 -15.17
N ALA A 96 5.99 45.38 -14.08
CA ALA A 96 5.14 46.18 -13.22
C ALA A 96 5.85 46.51 -11.89
N LEU A 97 5.62 47.70 -11.36
CA LEU A 97 5.99 48.14 -10.01
C LEU A 97 4.70 48.44 -9.23
N ALA A 98 4.69 48.22 -7.92
CA ALA A 98 3.60 48.70 -7.07
C ALA A 98 4.12 49.64 -5.97
N VAL A 99 3.46 50.78 -5.79
CA VAL A 99 3.68 51.73 -4.70
C VAL A 99 2.38 51.83 -3.91
N ILE A 100 2.40 51.40 -2.65
CA ILE A 100 1.20 51.23 -1.84
C ILE A 100 1.29 52.10 -0.58
N CYS A 101 0.24 52.87 -0.33
CA CYS A 101 0.03 53.68 0.87
C CYS A 101 -1.28 53.26 1.54
N SER A 102 -1.17 52.32 2.48
CA SER A 102 -2.30 51.77 3.24
C SER A 102 -1.81 51.14 4.55
N GLU A 103 -2.67 51.03 5.55
CA GLU A 103 -2.39 50.18 6.72
C GLU A 103 -2.35 48.68 6.36
N GLU A 104 -3.01 48.26 5.27
CA GLU A 104 -3.00 46.88 4.74
C GLU A 104 -1.98 46.69 3.61
N SER A 105 -0.90 47.47 3.60
CA SER A 105 0.01 47.49 2.45
C SER A 105 0.66 46.13 2.13
N ASN A 106 0.92 45.30 3.14
CA ASN A 106 1.46 43.95 2.92
C ASN A 106 0.44 43.05 2.21
N ASP A 107 -0.80 43.02 2.71
CA ASP A 107 -1.88 42.19 2.14
C ASP A 107 -2.25 42.66 0.73
N ILE A 108 -2.31 43.98 0.50
CA ILE A 108 -2.50 44.55 -0.84
C ILE A 108 -1.32 44.20 -1.73
N GLY A 109 -0.08 44.25 -1.23
CA GLY A 109 1.12 43.83 -1.97
C GLY A 109 1.06 42.38 -2.42
N ASP A 110 0.59 41.48 -1.55
CA ASP A 110 0.38 40.07 -1.87
C ASP A 110 -0.81 39.87 -2.83
N ALA A 111 -1.86 40.69 -2.73
CA ALA A 111 -2.94 40.71 -3.73
C ALA A 111 -2.42 41.10 -5.11
N VAL A 112 -1.65 42.20 -5.22
CA VAL A 112 -1.00 42.63 -6.48
C VAL A 112 -0.11 41.52 -7.03
N ARG A 113 0.73 40.89 -6.19
CA ARG A 113 1.62 39.81 -6.61
C ARG A 113 0.86 38.61 -7.16
N ARG A 114 -0.17 38.13 -6.44
CA ARG A 114 -1.01 37.01 -6.87
C ARG A 114 -1.74 37.34 -8.17
N THR A 115 -2.31 38.53 -8.28
CA THR A 115 -3.08 38.94 -9.45
C THR A 115 -2.20 39.11 -10.68
N LEU A 116 -1.02 39.71 -10.57
CA LEU A 116 -0.10 39.82 -11.72
C LEU A 116 0.46 38.46 -12.14
N ALA A 117 0.73 37.56 -11.19
CA ALA A 117 1.17 36.19 -11.47
C ALA A 117 0.13 35.37 -12.25
N GLU A 118 -1.16 35.55 -11.96
CA GLU A 118 -2.26 34.91 -12.73
C GLU A 118 -2.22 35.26 -14.22
N PHE A 119 -1.75 36.47 -14.56
CA PHE A 119 -1.68 36.97 -15.93
C PHE A 119 -0.26 36.98 -16.50
N ASP A 120 0.69 36.25 -15.89
CA ASP A 120 2.09 36.18 -16.31
C ASP A 120 2.77 37.56 -16.45
N VAL A 121 2.31 38.57 -15.69
CA VAL A 121 2.93 39.91 -15.67
C VAL A 121 3.97 39.95 -14.56
N PRO A 122 5.27 40.13 -14.86
CA PRO A 122 6.31 40.13 -13.84
C PRO A 122 6.25 41.40 -12.97
N LEU A 123 6.19 41.19 -11.65
CA LEU A 123 6.24 42.25 -10.64
C LEU A 123 7.69 42.47 -10.19
N GLU A 124 8.27 43.61 -10.50
CA GLU A 124 9.66 43.95 -10.18
C GLU A 124 9.88 44.19 -8.69
N SER A 125 9.03 45.03 -8.08
CA SER A 125 9.02 45.23 -6.64
C SER A 125 7.70 45.83 -6.16
N VAL A 126 7.42 45.61 -4.87
CA VAL A 126 6.35 46.28 -4.13
C VAL A 126 7.02 47.20 -3.13
N ARG A 127 6.69 48.49 -3.16
CA ARG A 127 7.22 49.52 -2.27
C ARG A 127 6.10 50.07 -1.42
N THR A 128 6.31 50.04 -0.12
CA THR A 128 5.42 50.62 0.88
C THR A 128 5.79 52.07 1.13
N ARG A 129 4.81 52.96 1.12
CA ARG A 129 4.96 54.39 1.43
C ARG A 129 4.16 54.71 2.69
N MET A 130 4.74 55.47 3.62
CA MET A 130 4.00 55.94 4.80
C MET A 130 3.12 57.15 4.44
N ASP A 131 2.02 57.32 5.17
CA ASP A 131 1.14 58.47 4.96
C ASP A 131 1.90 59.80 5.15
N GLY A 132 1.70 60.74 4.23
CA GLY A 132 2.44 62.01 4.17
C GLY A 132 3.82 61.98 3.48
N GLU A 133 4.40 60.82 3.16
CA GLU A 133 5.65 60.76 2.40
C GLU A 133 5.45 61.16 0.93
N ALA A 134 6.42 61.87 0.34
CA ALA A 134 6.35 62.31 -1.05
C ALA A 134 6.48 61.15 -2.06
N LEU A 135 5.61 61.11 -3.07
CA LEU A 135 5.57 60.04 -4.08
C LEU A 135 6.75 60.05 -5.08
N ASP A 136 7.40 61.20 -5.34
CA ASP A 136 8.33 61.36 -6.48
C ASP A 136 9.51 60.37 -6.49
N GLY A 137 10.04 60.03 -5.30
CA GLY A 137 11.15 59.08 -5.14
C GLY A 137 10.78 57.62 -5.41
N TYR A 138 9.48 57.30 -5.41
CA TYR A 138 8.98 55.94 -5.62
C TYR A 138 8.66 55.65 -7.10
N LEU A 139 8.40 56.68 -7.91
CA LEU A 139 8.02 56.53 -9.32
C LEU A 139 9.25 56.31 -10.23
N PRO A 140 9.26 55.25 -11.06
CA PRO A 140 10.35 54.98 -11.98
C PRO A 140 10.34 55.94 -13.19
N ALA A 141 11.39 55.87 -14.02
CA ALA A 141 11.47 56.64 -15.26
C ALA A 141 10.69 56.00 -16.43
N GLY A 142 10.25 54.75 -16.30
CA GLY A 142 9.48 54.04 -17.32
C GLY A 142 8.91 52.72 -16.79
N GLY A 143 8.07 52.08 -17.59
CA GLY A 143 7.34 50.86 -17.21
C GLY A 143 5.96 51.16 -16.64
N ASP A 144 5.32 50.13 -16.07
CA ASP A 144 3.98 50.21 -15.51
C ASP A 144 4.06 50.29 -13.97
N VAL A 145 3.43 51.31 -13.37
CA VAL A 145 3.41 51.46 -11.91
C VAL A 145 1.99 51.56 -11.39
N PHE A 146 1.61 50.64 -10.50
CA PHE A 146 0.42 50.75 -9.67
C PHE A 146 0.71 51.72 -8.53
N VAL A 147 -0.07 52.78 -8.40
CA VAL A 147 -0.03 53.69 -7.25
C VAL A 147 -1.36 53.57 -6.53
N ILE A 148 -1.32 52.94 -5.35
CA ILE A 148 -2.50 52.61 -4.56
C ILE A 148 -2.48 53.45 -3.28
N GLY A 149 -3.48 54.30 -3.09
CA GLY A 149 -3.56 55.20 -1.93
C GLY A 149 -2.92 56.55 -2.25
N LEU A 150 -3.71 57.40 -2.91
CA LEU A 150 -3.28 58.73 -3.33
C LEU A 150 -3.76 59.81 -2.37
N SER A 151 -2.88 60.78 -2.13
CA SER A 151 -3.22 62.07 -1.53
C SER A 151 -3.42 63.13 -2.61
N VAL A 152 -4.01 64.27 -2.24
CA VAL A 152 -4.18 65.43 -3.13
C VAL A 152 -2.85 65.88 -3.75
N ALA A 153 -1.76 65.87 -2.98
CA ALA A 153 -0.44 66.32 -3.43
C ALA A 153 0.18 65.38 -4.48
N ASP A 154 -0.19 64.10 -4.47
CA ASP A 154 0.39 63.10 -5.37
C ASP A 154 -0.04 63.29 -6.82
N VAL A 155 -1.24 63.83 -7.05
CA VAL A 155 -1.79 64.04 -8.39
C VAL A 155 -0.89 64.94 -9.24
N GLU A 156 -0.41 66.04 -8.67
CA GLU A 156 0.49 66.98 -9.35
C GLU A 156 1.88 66.35 -9.62
N VAL A 157 2.37 65.52 -8.69
CA VAL A 157 3.63 64.78 -8.85
C VAL A 157 3.53 63.79 -10.01
N ILE A 158 2.43 63.04 -10.08
CA ILE A 158 2.16 62.09 -11.17
C ILE A 158 2.08 62.83 -12.51
N ALA A 159 1.35 63.94 -12.58
CA ALA A 159 1.23 64.75 -13.80
C ALA A 159 2.60 65.22 -14.32
N LYS A 160 3.43 65.80 -13.44
CA LYS A 160 4.81 66.24 -13.78
C LYS A 160 5.68 65.07 -14.25
N LYS A 161 5.57 63.91 -13.59
CA LYS A 161 6.38 62.73 -13.92
C LYS A 161 6.00 62.14 -15.27
N LEU A 162 4.69 62.04 -15.54
CA LEU A 162 4.18 61.54 -16.82
C LEU A 162 4.57 62.47 -17.96
N GLU A 163 4.46 63.80 -17.82
CA GLU A 163 4.96 64.76 -18.82
C GLU A 163 6.46 64.60 -19.11
N LYS A 164 7.28 64.37 -18.07
CA LYS A 164 8.73 64.20 -18.21
C LYS A 164 9.13 62.88 -18.87
N HIS A 165 8.40 61.80 -18.61
CA HIS A 165 8.78 60.43 -18.96
C HIS A 165 7.71 59.76 -19.81
N SER A 166 7.86 59.78 -21.14
CA SER A 166 6.87 59.23 -22.09
C SER A 166 6.67 57.71 -21.99
N ALA A 167 7.65 56.98 -21.45
CA ALA A 167 7.62 55.52 -21.29
C ALA A 167 6.97 55.05 -19.97
N LEU A 168 6.56 55.97 -19.08
CA LEU A 168 5.93 55.65 -17.81
C LEU A 168 4.41 55.56 -17.98
N ARG A 169 3.78 54.50 -17.47
CA ARG A 169 2.32 54.39 -17.31
C ARG A 169 2.00 54.27 -15.84
N VAL A 170 1.07 55.08 -15.36
CA VAL A 170 0.66 55.11 -13.95
C VAL A 170 -0.76 54.58 -13.86
N ILE A 171 -0.97 53.57 -13.02
CA ILE A 171 -2.24 52.92 -12.80
C ILE A 171 -2.72 53.27 -11.40
N VAL A 172 -3.96 53.76 -11.30
CA VAL A 172 -4.55 54.25 -10.04
C VAL A 172 -5.91 53.60 -9.81
N LEU A 173 -6.38 53.63 -8.56
CA LEU A 173 -7.71 53.14 -8.23
C LEU A 173 -8.79 54.13 -8.67
N PHE A 174 -9.94 53.62 -9.11
CA PHE A 174 -11.08 54.45 -9.48
C PHE A 174 -11.65 55.26 -8.30
N SER A 175 -11.55 54.76 -7.07
CA SER A 175 -11.94 55.51 -5.87
C SER A 175 -11.14 56.82 -5.74
N ASP A 176 -9.84 56.77 -6.02
CA ASP A 176 -8.96 57.94 -5.95
C ASP A 176 -9.29 58.93 -7.06
N VAL A 177 -9.54 58.43 -8.28
CA VAL A 177 -9.99 59.25 -9.41
C VAL A 177 -11.33 59.90 -9.14
N ALA A 178 -12.26 59.18 -8.50
CA ALA A 178 -13.57 59.71 -8.15
C ALA A 178 -13.48 60.80 -7.07
N LEU A 179 -12.77 60.52 -5.96
CA LEU A 179 -12.61 61.45 -4.84
C LEU A 179 -11.81 62.71 -5.20
N LEU A 180 -10.81 62.59 -6.08
CA LEU A 180 -9.91 63.68 -6.45
C LEU A 180 -10.15 64.19 -7.88
N TYR A 181 -11.34 63.95 -8.45
CA TYR A 181 -11.62 64.19 -9.87
C TYR A 181 -11.34 65.62 -10.32
N ASP A 182 -11.65 66.62 -9.51
CA ASP A 182 -11.41 68.04 -9.83
C ASP A 182 -9.90 68.33 -9.93
N VAL A 183 -9.11 67.74 -9.04
CA VAL A 183 -7.64 67.87 -9.01
C VAL A 183 -7.03 67.18 -10.23
N PHE A 184 -7.48 65.95 -10.54
CA PHE A 184 -7.08 65.24 -11.75
C PHE A 184 -7.47 66.01 -13.02
N SER A 185 -8.67 66.59 -13.05
CA SER A 185 -9.18 67.37 -14.18
C SER A 185 -8.30 68.58 -14.47
N VAL A 186 -7.90 69.32 -13.44
CA VAL A 186 -7.00 70.47 -13.58
C VAL A 186 -5.59 70.03 -14.00
N ALA A 187 -5.08 68.93 -13.43
CA ALA A 187 -3.71 68.48 -13.66
C ALA A 187 -3.49 67.79 -15.02
N PHE A 188 -4.52 67.16 -15.61
CA PHE A 188 -4.38 66.32 -16.80
C PHE A 188 -5.12 66.79 -18.05
N ASN A 189 -6.04 67.75 -17.94
CA ASN A 189 -6.77 68.21 -19.12
C ASN A 189 -5.82 68.91 -20.11
N GLY A 190 -5.70 68.36 -21.32
CA GLY A 190 -4.81 68.84 -22.37
C GLY A 190 -3.34 68.40 -22.24
N THR A 191 -2.99 67.54 -21.27
CA THR A 191 -1.62 67.04 -21.11
C THR A 191 -1.39 65.75 -21.90
N THR A 192 -0.15 65.50 -22.32
CA THR A 192 0.24 64.28 -23.05
C THR A 192 0.32 63.07 -22.11
N GLY A 193 0.52 63.30 -20.81
CA GLY A 193 0.50 62.25 -19.78
C GLY A 193 -0.88 61.60 -19.58
N CYS A 194 -1.95 62.25 -20.05
CA CYS A 194 -3.33 61.86 -19.80
C CYS A 194 -3.72 60.47 -20.37
N GLU A 195 -3.11 60.07 -21.49
CA GLU A 195 -3.32 58.75 -22.09
C GLU A 195 -2.67 57.61 -21.29
N ARG A 196 -1.66 57.93 -20.47
CA ARG A 196 -0.85 56.98 -19.69
C ARG A 196 -1.22 56.94 -18.21
N LEU A 197 -2.22 57.70 -17.78
CA LEU A 197 -2.87 57.54 -16.48
C LEU A 197 -4.09 56.63 -16.66
N VAL A 198 -4.07 55.45 -16.05
CA VAL A 198 -5.03 54.37 -16.31
C VAL A 198 -5.76 53.95 -15.04
N PHE A 199 -7.05 53.66 -15.14
CA PHE A 199 -7.87 53.14 -14.04
C PHE A 199 -8.99 52.23 -14.57
N ALA A 200 -9.63 51.46 -13.70
CA ALA A 200 -10.70 50.52 -14.05
C ALA A 200 -12.02 50.89 -13.36
N THR A 201 -13.12 50.98 -14.13
CA THR A 201 -14.45 51.33 -13.61
C THR A 201 -15.56 50.61 -14.37
N ASN A 202 -16.65 50.29 -13.68
CA ASN A 202 -17.90 49.81 -14.28
C ASN A 202 -18.88 50.93 -14.65
N LEU A 203 -18.59 52.20 -14.29
CA LEU A 203 -19.46 53.30 -14.65
C LEU A 203 -19.43 53.56 -16.15
N PRO A 204 -20.57 53.86 -16.79
CA PRO A 204 -20.57 54.40 -18.14
C PRO A 204 -19.86 55.76 -18.18
N HIS A 205 -19.63 56.30 -19.38
CA HIS A 205 -18.93 57.57 -19.52
C HIS A 205 -19.78 58.74 -18.98
N TRP A 206 -19.35 59.39 -17.89
CA TRP A 206 -20.16 60.37 -17.16
C TRP A 206 -20.35 61.72 -17.89
N SER A 207 -19.39 62.11 -18.73
CA SER A 207 -19.37 63.41 -19.44
C SER A 207 -19.62 63.28 -20.95
N ASP A 208 -20.22 62.18 -21.41
CA ASP A 208 -20.51 61.96 -22.84
C ASP A 208 -21.68 62.83 -23.29
N ALA A 209 -21.46 63.80 -24.17
CA ALA A 209 -22.51 64.69 -24.66
C ALA A 209 -23.60 63.96 -25.47
N THR A 210 -23.31 62.77 -26.00
CA THR A 210 -24.26 61.95 -26.77
C THR A 210 -24.34 60.53 -26.17
N PRO A 211 -24.83 60.39 -24.93
CA PRO A 211 -24.67 59.17 -24.18
C PRO A 211 -25.49 58.03 -24.77
N SER A 212 -24.84 56.89 -25.03
CA SER A 212 -25.52 55.65 -25.40
C SER A 212 -26.12 54.92 -24.19
N SER A 213 -25.60 55.17 -22.98
CA SER A 213 -26.06 54.57 -21.74
C SER A 213 -27.34 55.23 -21.22
N VAL A 214 -28.36 54.42 -20.92
CA VAL A 214 -29.63 54.88 -20.33
C VAL A 214 -29.41 55.56 -18.97
N THR A 215 -28.51 55.04 -18.13
CA THR A 215 -28.12 55.68 -16.86
C THR A 215 -27.61 57.10 -17.09
N VAL A 216 -26.72 57.32 -18.07
CA VAL A 216 -26.13 58.64 -18.34
C VAL A 216 -27.14 59.60 -18.95
N GLN A 217 -27.98 59.13 -19.87
CA GLN A 217 -29.10 59.94 -20.42
C GLN A 217 -30.00 60.47 -19.29
N ARG A 218 -30.37 59.61 -18.34
CA ARG A 218 -31.18 60.00 -17.18
C ARG A 218 -30.42 60.89 -16.20
N PHE A 219 -29.13 60.64 -16.02
CA PHE A 219 -28.25 61.47 -15.19
C PHE A 219 -28.16 62.90 -15.72
N HIS A 220 -27.91 63.09 -17.02
CA HIS A 220 -27.88 64.43 -17.65
C HIS A 220 -29.24 65.12 -17.66
N THR A 221 -30.32 64.34 -17.73
CA THR A 221 -31.68 64.89 -17.58
C THR A 221 -31.94 65.39 -16.15
N ALA A 222 -31.41 64.70 -15.14
CA ALA A 222 -31.56 65.06 -13.73
C ALA A 222 -30.61 66.19 -13.29
N LEU A 223 -29.39 66.22 -13.84
CA LEU A 223 -28.36 67.22 -13.59
C LEU A 223 -27.98 67.87 -14.91
N SER A 224 -28.64 68.96 -15.24
CA SER A 224 -28.46 69.65 -16.52
C SER A 224 -27.15 70.45 -16.63
N ASP A 225 -26.52 70.79 -15.50
CA ASP A 225 -25.25 71.51 -15.49
C ASP A 225 -24.07 70.54 -15.74
N PRO A 226 -23.33 70.67 -16.86
CA PRO A 226 -22.19 69.81 -17.16
C PRO A 226 -21.06 69.88 -16.14
N LYS A 227 -20.95 70.97 -15.35
CA LYS A 227 -19.96 71.08 -14.27
C LYS A 227 -20.21 70.06 -13.16
N MET A 228 -21.45 69.61 -13.01
CA MET A 228 -21.83 68.61 -12.04
C MET A 228 -21.63 67.19 -12.57
N TRP A 229 -21.18 66.98 -13.82
CA TRP A 229 -20.96 65.66 -14.41
C TRP A 229 -19.64 65.04 -13.98
N THR A 230 -19.58 64.63 -12.71
CA THR A 230 -18.41 64.00 -12.09
C THR A 230 -18.66 62.50 -11.87
N PRO A 231 -17.61 61.67 -11.80
CA PRO A 231 -17.76 60.25 -11.45
C PRO A 231 -18.51 60.03 -10.12
N LEU A 232 -18.25 60.86 -9.09
CA LEU A 232 -18.96 60.77 -7.80
C LEU A 232 -20.46 61.06 -7.92
N SER A 233 -20.82 62.10 -8.68
CA SER A 233 -22.23 62.45 -8.88
C SER A 233 -22.99 61.38 -9.67
N LEU A 234 -22.34 60.75 -10.67
CA LEU A 234 -22.93 59.64 -11.41
C LEU A 234 -23.07 58.39 -10.53
N LEU A 235 -22.07 58.10 -9.69
CA LEU A 235 -22.13 57.01 -8.71
C LEU A 235 -23.31 57.21 -7.75
N ALA A 236 -23.42 58.39 -7.14
CA ALA A 236 -24.54 58.73 -6.26
C ALA A 236 -25.89 58.64 -6.98
N PHE A 237 -25.97 59.11 -8.23
CA PHE A 237 -27.17 58.99 -9.06
C PHE A 237 -27.54 57.53 -9.33
N ALA A 238 -26.59 56.70 -9.76
CA ALA A 238 -26.81 55.29 -10.05
C ALA A 238 -27.28 54.53 -8.79
N THR A 239 -26.65 54.78 -7.64
CA THR A 239 -27.07 54.21 -6.35
C THR A 239 -28.47 54.67 -5.95
N GLY A 240 -28.81 55.96 -6.15
CA GLY A 240 -30.15 56.47 -5.90
C GLY A 240 -31.21 55.84 -6.82
N ARG A 241 -30.91 55.65 -8.10
CA ARG A 241 -31.78 54.96 -9.07
C ARG A 241 -31.98 53.50 -8.71
N LEU A 242 -30.93 52.82 -8.26
CA LEU A 242 -31.02 51.45 -7.75
C LEU A 242 -31.98 51.37 -6.56
N MET A 243 -31.82 52.23 -5.56
CA MET A 243 -32.71 52.28 -4.39
C MET A 243 -34.16 52.59 -4.80
N GLN A 244 -34.39 53.54 -5.70
CA GLN A 244 -35.73 53.83 -6.22
C GLN A 244 -36.37 52.64 -6.96
N SER A 245 -35.57 51.74 -7.54
CA SER A 245 -36.07 50.54 -8.21
C SER A 245 -36.35 49.38 -7.25
N ILE A 246 -35.60 49.28 -6.15
CA ILE A 246 -35.68 48.15 -5.20
C ILE A 246 -36.71 48.42 -4.11
N LEU A 247 -36.64 49.60 -3.46
CA LEU A 247 -37.43 49.89 -2.26
C LEU A 247 -38.95 49.73 -2.44
N PRO A 248 -39.58 50.12 -3.58
CA PRO A 248 -41.01 49.90 -3.78
C PRO A 248 -41.44 48.43 -3.86
N ARG A 249 -40.49 47.49 -4.04
CA ARG A 249 -40.75 46.04 -4.10
C ARG A 249 -40.70 45.39 -2.72
N MET A 250 -40.32 46.13 -1.68
CA MET A 250 -40.17 45.63 -0.33
C MET A 250 -41.39 46.02 0.50
N GLU A 251 -42.04 45.04 1.14
CA GLU A 251 -43.20 45.30 2.03
C GLU A 251 -42.78 46.11 3.27
N LYS A 252 -41.59 45.82 3.81
CA LYS A 252 -40.98 46.57 4.92
C LYS A 252 -39.51 46.80 4.60
N VAL A 253 -39.07 48.05 4.78
CA VAL A 253 -37.70 48.46 4.51
C VAL A 253 -36.93 48.59 5.84
N GLY A 254 -36.14 47.58 6.16
CA GLY A 254 -35.12 47.56 7.22
C GLY A 254 -33.74 47.19 6.68
N SER A 255 -32.70 47.37 7.50
CA SER A 255 -31.31 47.02 7.13
C SER A 255 -31.20 45.57 6.66
N ASP A 256 -31.66 44.62 7.47
CA ASP A 256 -31.53 43.19 7.14
C ASP A 256 -32.36 42.80 5.91
N THR A 257 -33.58 43.33 5.78
CA THR A 257 -34.42 43.08 4.59
C THR A 257 -33.78 43.64 3.31
N LEU A 258 -33.04 44.75 3.41
CA LEU A 258 -32.34 45.36 2.28
C LEU A 258 -31.13 44.52 1.88
N ALA A 259 -30.30 44.09 2.84
CA ALA A 259 -29.22 43.15 2.57
C ALA A 259 -29.77 41.83 1.99
N ASN A 260 -30.84 41.27 2.58
CA ASN A 260 -31.50 40.05 2.09
C ASN A 260 -31.96 40.18 0.64
N PHE A 261 -32.42 41.36 0.21
CA PHE A 261 -32.81 41.58 -1.18
C PHE A 261 -31.65 41.29 -2.14
N PHE A 262 -30.44 41.78 -1.84
CA PHE A 262 -29.27 41.57 -2.70
C PHE A 262 -28.78 40.12 -2.72
N TYR A 263 -28.80 39.42 -1.58
CA TYR A 263 -28.36 38.02 -1.54
C TYR A 263 -29.43 37.03 -2.03
N ALA A 264 -30.72 37.38 -1.95
CA ALA A 264 -31.80 36.58 -2.53
C ALA A 264 -31.90 36.76 -4.06
N ASP A 265 -31.86 38.01 -4.53
CA ASP A 265 -31.79 38.32 -5.96
C ASP A 265 -30.33 38.38 -6.39
N SER A 266 -29.80 37.22 -6.79
CA SER A 266 -28.41 37.04 -7.23
C SER A 266 -27.86 38.18 -8.12
N SER A 267 -28.66 38.82 -8.98
CA SER A 267 -28.23 40.02 -9.71
C SER A 267 -29.37 41.02 -9.92
N VAL A 268 -29.03 42.31 -9.87
CA VAL A 268 -29.97 43.42 -10.03
C VAL A 268 -29.57 44.25 -11.25
N VAL A 269 -30.53 44.54 -12.13
CA VAL A 269 -30.29 45.38 -13.33
C VAL A 269 -31.16 46.63 -13.25
N VAL A 270 -30.52 47.80 -13.30
CA VAL A 270 -31.20 49.11 -13.29
C VAL A 270 -30.58 50.02 -14.34
N ASP A 271 -31.43 50.57 -15.20
CA ASP A 271 -31.06 51.57 -16.21
C ASP A 271 -29.89 51.15 -17.13
N GLY A 272 -29.76 49.83 -17.36
CA GLY A 272 -28.71 49.23 -18.20
C GLY A 272 -27.43 48.83 -17.45
N MET A 273 -27.32 49.16 -16.15
CA MET A 273 -26.24 48.69 -15.29
C MET A 273 -26.65 47.42 -14.56
N ARG A 274 -25.76 46.42 -14.54
CA ARG A 274 -25.95 45.15 -13.83
C ARG A 274 -25.04 45.10 -12.60
N TYR A 275 -25.61 44.72 -11.47
CA TYR A 275 -24.92 44.49 -10.21
C TYR A 275 -25.11 43.03 -9.77
N GLY A 276 -24.05 42.40 -9.25
CA GLY A 276 -24.01 40.99 -8.84
C GLY A 276 -23.14 40.12 -9.75
N VAL A 277 -22.85 38.85 -9.42
CA VAL A 277 -23.61 38.05 -8.46
C VAL A 277 -23.23 38.31 -7.00
N PHE A 278 -24.24 38.41 -6.13
CA PHE A 278 -24.07 38.43 -4.67
C PHE A 278 -24.37 37.05 -4.09
N ASP A 279 -23.53 36.57 -3.16
CA ASP A 279 -23.68 35.28 -2.49
C ASP A 279 -23.22 35.41 -1.03
N ASP A 280 -24.03 34.93 -0.08
CA ASP A 280 -23.73 34.91 1.36
C ASP A 280 -23.62 33.50 1.95
N ILE A 281 -23.53 32.46 1.12
CA ILE A 281 -23.35 31.07 1.60
C ILE A 281 -21.95 30.92 2.22
N GLU A 282 -21.93 30.72 3.54
CA GLU A 282 -20.72 30.33 4.28
C GLU A 282 -20.19 29.00 3.74
N CYS A 283 -18.98 28.95 3.15
CA CYS A 283 -18.36 27.64 2.99
C CYS A 283 -17.99 27.12 4.36
N LYS A 284 -18.39 25.88 4.64
CA LYS A 284 -17.74 25.10 5.67
C LYS A 284 -16.31 24.77 5.20
N PRO A 285 -15.30 24.82 6.08
CA PRO A 285 -13.95 24.44 5.72
C PRO A 285 -13.90 22.92 5.53
N ALA A 286 -14.09 22.46 4.29
CA ALA A 286 -13.94 21.06 3.92
C ALA A 286 -12.55 20.83 3.32
N GLY A 287 -11.50 20.89 4.15
CA GLY A 287 -10.27 20.12 3.94
C GLY A 287 -9.41 20.34 2.69
N SER A 288 -9.70 21.29 1.80
CA SER A 288 -8.84 21.68 0.68
C SER A 288 -8.78 23.19 0.58
N ASP A 289 -7.57 23.74 0.63
CA ASP A 289 -7.29 25.14 0.37
C ASP A 289 -7.81 25.52 -1.04
N LEU A 290 -8.57 26.61 -1.12
CA LEU A 290 -9.34 27.15 -2.27
C LEU A 290 -10.75 26.59 -2.50
N GLU A 291 -11.71 27.03 -1.67
CA GLU A 291 -13.11 27.10 -2.09
C GLU A 291 -13.65 28.52 -1.86
N VAL A 292 -14.34 29.03 -2.88
CA VAL A 292 -14.82 30.42 -3.01
C VAL A 292 -16.03 30.62 -2.10
N CYS A 293 -15.83 31.34 -0.99
CA CYS A 293 -16.85 31.61 0.02
C CYS A 293 -17.39 33.03 -0.09
N ALA A 294 -18.70 33.19 0.09
CA ALA A 294 -19.46 34.44 0.18
C ALA A 294 -18.92 35.59 -0.72
N SER A 295 -19.47 35.73 -1.92
CA SER A 295 -19.05 36.77 -2.87
C SER A 295 -19.85 38.06 -2.72
N ASN A 296 -19.15 39.16 -2.49
CA ASN A 296 -19.71 40.52 -2.49
C ASN A 296 -18.97 41.41 -3.51
N TYR A 297 -18.93 40.94 -4.77
CA TYR A 297 -18.24 41.56 -5.89
C TYR A 297 -19.24 42.07 -6.93
N GLY A 298 -20.13 42.97 -6.51
CA GLY A 298 -21.30 43.35 -7.31
C GLY A 298 -20.99 44.09 -8.61
N ALA A 299 -19.78 44.65 -8.80
CA ALA A 299 -19.45 45.34 -10.05
C ALA A 299 -19.26 44.36 -11.22
N THR A 300 -19.97 44.61 -12.31
CA THR A 300 -19.83 43.87 -13.58
C THR A 300 -19.39 44.79 -14.71
N GLN A 301 -18.94 44.21 -15.84
CA GLN A 301 -18.61 44.98 -17.05
C GLN A 301 -17.59 46.10 -16.77
N ILE A 302 -16.54 45.76 -16.02
CA ILE A 302 -15.49 46.68 -15.62
C ILE A 302 -14.61 46.94 -16.83
N SER A 303 -14.46 48.22 -17.19
CA SER A 303 -13.69 48.67 -18.34
C SER A 303 -12.41 49.39 -17.91
N VAL A 304 -11.32 49.20 -18.65
CA VAL A 304 -10.06 49.93 -18.44
C VAL A 304 -10.05 51.19 -19.29
N ARG A 305 -9.75 52.33 -18.66
CA ARG A 305 -9.77 53.65 -19.29
C ARG A 305 -8.51 54.42 -19.01
N SER A 306 -8.10 55.22 -19.97
CA SER A 306 -7.15 56.31 -19.73
C SER A 306 -7.89 57.54 -19.22
N MET A 307 -7.18 58.42 -18.50
CA MET A 307 -7.70 59.72 -18.09
C MET A 307 -8.11 60.56 -19.31
N SER A 308 -7.45 60.41 -20.46
CA SER A 308 -7.82 61.15 -21.67
C SER A 308 -9.27 60.90 -22.09
N ARG A 309 -9.75 59.65 -21.93
CA ARG A 309 -11.13 59.29 -22.26
C ARG A 309 -12.11 60.07 -21.40
N THR A 310 -11.82 60.38 -20.13
CA THR A 310 -12.76 61.12 -19.24
C THR A 310 -13.08 62.53 -19.73
N PHE A 311 -12.21 63.12 -20.53
CA PHE A 311 -12.42 64.43 -21.16
C PHE A 311 -13.00 64.32 -22.57
N ASN A 312 -12.82 63.19 -23.24
CA ASN A 312 -13.33 62.94 -24.59
C ASN A 312 -13.81 61.49 -24.75
N ALA A 313 -15.14 61.31 -24.73
CA ALA A 313 -15.80 60.03 -24.87
C ALA A 313 -15.49 59.29 -26.19
N SER A 314 -14.97 59.99 -27.21
CA SER A 314 -14.61 59.42 -28.52
C SER A 314 -13.34 58.57 -28.47
N ILE A 315 -12.47 58.75 -27.47
CA ILE A 315 -11.21 58.00 -27.32
C ILE A 315 -11.53 56.57 -26.90
N ALA A 316 -11.13 55.57 -27.68
CA ALA A 316 -11.47 54.16 -27.43
C ALA A 316 -11.11 53.66 -26.01
N LEU A 317 -11.85 52.65 -25.54
CA LEU A 317 -11.49 51.93 -24.31
C LEU A 317 -10.14 51.23 -24.47
N LEU A 318 -9.37 51.15 -23.39
CA LEU A 318 -8.07 50.44 -23.41
C LEU A 318 -8.25 48.92 -23.38
N ALA A 319 -9.33 48.46 -22.77
CA ALA A 319 -9.76 47.06 -22.78
C ALA A 319 -11.29 47.00 -22.82
N GLU A 320 -11.82 45.95 -23.46
CA GLU A 320 -13.25 45.68 -23.47
C GLU A 320 -13.79 45.45 -22.04
N PRO A 321 -15.04 45.84 -21.75
CA PRO A 321 -15.65 45.59 -20.45
C PRO A 321 -15.67 44.10 -20.11
N MET A 322 -15.19 43.74 -18.91
CA MET A 322 -15.16 42.36 -18.43
C MET A 322 -15.69 42.25 -17.01
N THR A 323 -16.28 41.10 -16.68
CA THR A 323 -16.64 40.76 -15.30
C THR A 323 -15.65 39.72 -14.80
N PRO A 324 -14.77 40.04 -13.82
CA PRO A 324 -13.78 39.10 -13.34
C PRO A 324 -14.45 37.94 -12.58
N SER A 325 -13.97 36.72 -12.80
CA SER A 325 -14.47 35.53 -12.07
C SER A 325 -14.03 35.52 -10.61
N MET A 326 -13.01 36.31 -10.26
CA MET A 326 -12.35 36.34 -8.94
C MET A 326 -11.83 34.97 -8.47
N ARG A 327 -11.59 34.05 -9.42
CA ARG A 327 -10.96 32.76 -9.18
C ARG A 327 -9.53 32.83 -9.68
N PHE A 328 -8.58 32.76 -8.75
CA PHE A 328 -7.16 32.63 -9.06
C PHE A 328 -6.81 31.15 -9.14
N ARG A 329 -5.86 30.80 -10.01
CA ARG A 329 -5.32 29.45 -10.08
C ARG A 329 -4.61 29.13 -8.77
N ASP A 330 -4.92 28.00 -8.15
CA ASP A 330 -4.16 27.56 -6.98
C ASP A 330 -2.72 27.26 -7.45
N PRO A 331 -1.68 27.93 -6.93
CA PRO A 331 -0.31 27.53 -7.24
C PRO A 331 0.00 26.10 -6.79
N ASN A 332 -0.81 25.53 -5.88
CA ASN A 332 -0.71 24.15 -5.42
C ASN A 332 -1.68 23.18 -6.13
N GLU A 333 -2.45 23.61 -7.14
CA GLU A 333 -3.27 22.70 -7.94
C GLU A 333 -2.35 21.71 -8.68
N GLY A 334 -2.21 20.51 -8.13
CA GLY A 334 -1.31 19.45 -8.60
C GLY A 334 -0.14 19.13 -7.65
N ALA A 335 0.11 19.95 -6.63
CA ALA A 335 1.04 19.61 -5.55
C ALA A 335 0.36 18.65 -4.56
N LEU A 336 1.03 17.53 -4.26
CA LEU A 336 0.59 16.63 -3.19
C LEU A 336 0.54 17.42 -1.87
N THR A 337 -0.58 17.37 -1.17
CA THR A 337 -0.67 17.97 0.17
C THR A 337 0.40 17.37 1.07
N ARG A 338 0.85 18.09 2.11
CA ARG A 338 1.88 17.54 3.03
C ARG A 338 1.48 16.16 3.57
N ALA A 339 0.20 15.94 3.85
CA ALA A 339 -0.32 14.65 4.28
C ALA A 339 -0.24 13.58 3.18
N GLN A 340 -0.59 13.91 1.94
CA GLN A 340 -0.44 12.99 0.80
C GLN A 340 1.02 12.66 0.52
N LEU A 341 1.93 13.64 0.59
CA LEU A 341 3.37 13.42 0.46
C LEU A 341 3.88 12.44 1.53
N ILE A 342 3.49 12.64 2.80
CA ILE A 342 3.83 11.72 3.89
C ILE A 342 3.26 10.32 3.62
N GLY A 343 2.00 10.23 3.18
CA GLY A 343 1.35 8.96 2.83
C GLY A 343 2.08 8.20 1.71
N VAL A 344 2.50 8.90 0.65
CA VAL A 344 3.29 8.32 -0.45
C VAL A 344 4.62 7.79 0.07
N VAL A 345 5.35 8.59 0.88
CA VAL A 345 6.65 8.18 1.46
C VAL A 345 6.49 6.93 2.32
N VAL A 346 5.53 6.91 3.25
CA VAL A 346 5.28 5.76 4.14
C VAL A 346 4.88 4.51 3.33
N GLY A 347 4.01 4.68 2.33
CA GLY A 347 3.59 3.58 1.45
C GLY A 347 4.76 2.95 0.68
N THR A 348 5.67 3.78 0.13
CA THR A 348 6.87 3.28 -0.56
C THR A 348 7.82 2.54 0.37
N ILE A 349 8.05 3.02 1.60
CA ILE A 349 8.92 2.33 2.56
C ILE A 349 8.33 0.95 2.93
N PHE A 350 7.02 0.88 3.16
CA PHE A 350 6.35 -0.38 3.47
C PHE A 350 6.43 -1.39 2.32
N ALA A 351 6.24 -0.95 1.07
CA ALA A 351 6.37 -1.80 -0.11
C ALA A 351 7.79 -2.36 -0.31
N VAL A 352 8.83 -1.54 -0.08
CA VAL A 352 10.24 -1.98 -0.15
C VAL A 352 10.56 -3.03 0.93
N LEU A 353 10.09 -2.82 2.17
CA LEU A 353 10.27 -3.79 3.26
C LEU A 353 9.57 -5.12 2.97
N LEU A 354 8.36 -5.08 2.39
CA LEU A 354 7.62 -6.29 1.96
C LEU A 354 8.38 -7.07 0.88
N LEU A 355 8.95 -6.40 -0.12
CA LEU A 355 9.74 -7.04 -1.18
C LEU A 355 11.03 -7.66 -0.63
N LEU A 356 11.71 -6.99 0.31
CA LEU A 356 12.89 -7.55 0.99
C LEU A 356 12.53 -8.80 1.80
N ALA A 357 11.43 -8.75 2.56
CA ALA A 357 10.95 -9.91 3.31
C ALA A 357 10.60 -11.09 2.39
N LEU A 358 9.92 -10.82 1.27
CA LEU A 358 9.61 -11.83 0.26
C LEU A 358 10.88 -12.44 -0.35
N GLY A 359 11.88 -11.60 -0.67
CA GLY A 359 13.17 -12.05 -1.18
C GLY A 359 13.92 -12.95 -0.19
N ILE A 360 13.90 -12.62 1.11
CA ILE A 360 14.48 -13.45 2.16
C ILE A 360 13.76 -14.80 2.27
N VAL A 361 12.42 -14.80 2.28
CA VAL A 361 11.61 -16.01 2.33
C VAL A 361 11.89 -16.91 1.12
N LEU A 362 11.98 -16.32 -0.08
CA LEU A 362 12.30 -17.06 -1.31
C LEU A 362 13.72 -17.66 -1.25
N CYS A 363 14.71 -16.89 -0.80
CA CYS A 363 16.09 -17.36 -0.62
C CYS A 363 16.19 -18.51 0.39
N VAL A 364 15.44 -18.45 1.50
CA VAL A 364 15.39 -19.52 2.51
C VAL A 364 14.68 -20.75 1.96
N ALA A 365 13.54 -20.59 1.28
CA ALA A 365 12.79 -21.70 0.70
C ALA A 365 13.57 -22.44 -0.39
N LEU A 366 14.33 -21.71 -1.23
CA LEU A 366 15.17 -22.28 -2.28
C LEU A 366 16.49 -22.86 -1.76
N ARG A 367 16.92 -22.49 -0.54
CA ARG A 367 18.14 -23.03 0.07
C ARG A 367 18.01 -24.47 0.59
N ASN A 368 16.82 -25.07 0.57
CA ASN A 368 16.64 -26.51 0.85
C ASN A 368 17.11 -27.43 -0.30
N THR A 369 18.05 -26.97 -1.13
CA THR A 369 18.77 -27.85 -2.04
C THR A 369 19.71 -28.73 -1.22
N ARG A 370 19.54 -30.05 -1.34
CA ARG A 370 20.35 -31.07 -0.67
C ARG A 370 21.83 -30.76 -0.89
N ASP A 371 22.59 -30.57 0.20
CA ASP A 371 24.02 -30.32 0.12
C ASP A 371 24.74 -31.57 -0.39
N ASN A 372 25.14 -31.52 -1.66
CA ASN A 372 25.85 -32.61 -2.32
C ASN A 372 27.36 -32.43 -2.24
N ASP A 373 27.88 -31.38 -1.62
CA ASP A 373 29.31 -31.05 -1.69
C ASP A 373 30.17 -32.19 -1.14
N SER A 374 29.69 -32.87 -0.10
CA SER A 374 30.35 -34.03 0.53
C SER A 374 30.20 -35.36 -0.25
N ALA A 375 29.25 -35.48 -1.18
CA ALA A 375 29.02 -36.74 -1.91
C ALA A 375 30.27 -37.15 -2.71
N PRO A 376 30.75 -38.40 -2.62
CA PRO A 376 31.63 -39.00 -3.62
C PRO A 376 30.99 -39.02 -5.01
N LYS A 377 31.64 -38.41 -6.01
CA LYS A 377 31.08 -38.25 -7.37
C LYS A 377 31.92 -38.89 -8.47
N GLU A 378 33.19 -39.16 -8.18
CA GLU A 378 34.14 -39.63 -9.18
C GLU A 378 34.04 -41.15 -9.33
N PHE A 379 33.75 -41.62 -10.54
CA PHE A 379 33.54 -43.05 -10.81
C PHE A 379 34.80 -43.90 -10.66
N THR A 380 35.98 -43.27 -10.73
CA THR A 380 37.28 -43.95 -10.63
C THR A 380 37.77 -44.10 -9.20
N ASP A 381 37.20 -43.36 -8.25
CA ASP A 381 37.68 -43.32 -6.88
C ASP A 381 36.88 -44.30 -6.00
N PRO A 382 37.54 -45.09 -5.13
CA PRO A 382 36.83 -45.93 -4.19
C PRO A 382 35.94 -45.11 -3.26
N VAL A 383 34.70 -45.56 -3.08
CA VAL A 383 33.75 -44.99 -2.12
C VAL A 383 33.74 -45.88 -0.88
N THR A 384 33.86 -45.28 0.30
CA THR A 384 33.65 -45.99 1.56
C THR A 384 32.21 -45.81 2.00
N LEU A 385 31.46 -46.91 2.08
CA LEU A 385 30.07 -46.93 2.51
C LEU A 385 29.95 -47.46 3.93
N ILE A 386 29.13 -46.80 4.73
CA ILE A 386 28.72 -47.22 6.08
C ILE A 386 27.23 -47.51 6.02
N PHE A 387 26.86 -48.72 6.43
CA PHE A 387 25.47 -49.04 6.76
C PHE A 387 25.33 -49.11 8.28
N THR A 388 24.24 -48.57 8.79
CA THR A 388 23.87 -48.67 10.20
C THR A 388 22.42 -49.08 10.35
N ASP A 389 22.06 -49.67 11.48
CA ASP A 389 20.69 -50.04 11.82
C ASP A 389 20.60 -50.30 13.34
N ILE A 390 19.46 -50.04 13.99
CA ILE A 390 19.27 -50.28 15.42
C ILE A 390 18.98 -51.77 15.64
N GLU A 391 19.73 -52.41 16.52
CA GLU A 391 19.47 -53.79 16.90
C GLU A 391 18.09 -53.96 17.53
N SER A 392 17.36 -54.97 17.08
CA SER A 392 16.04 -55.31 17.63
C SER A 392 15.03 -54.14 17.61
N SER A 393 15.15 -53.22 16.63
CA SER A 393 14.30 -52.04 16.51
C SER A 393 12.81 -52.38 16.52
N THR A 394 12.39 -53.41 15.78
CA THR A 394 10.99 -53.89 15.76
C THR A 394 10.50 -54.33 17.15
N ALA A 395 11.33 -55.04 17.92
CA ALA A 395 10.96 -55.49 19.26
C ALA A 395 10.90 -54.32 20.25
N LEU A 396 11.81 -53.34 20.12
CA LEU A 396 11.77 -52.11 20.90
C LEU A 396 10.53 -51.25 20.59
N TRP A 397 10.15 -51.13 19.31
CA TRP A 397 8.92 -50.45 18.90
C TRP A 397 7.66 -51.13 19.46
N ALA A 398 7.63 -52.47 19.50
CA ALA A 398 6.53 -53.22 20.09
C ALA A 398 6.45 -53.05 21.62
N ALA A 399 7.60 -52.95 22.30
CA ALA A 399 7.65 -52.79 23.75
C ALA A 399 7.42 -51.34 24.22
N HIS A 400 7.95 -50.35 23.49
CA HIS A 400 8.02 -48.94 23.93
C HIS A 400 7.65 -47.94 22.82
N PRO A 401 6.44 -47.99 22.23
CA PRO A 401 6.10 -47.20 21.04
C PRO A 401 6.20 -45.68 21.27
N GLY A 402 5.81 -45.19 22.45
CA GLY A 402 5.88 -43.75 22.77
C GLY A 402 7.31 -43.22 22.94
N MET A 403 8.19 -44.03 23.53
CA MET A 403 9.58 -43.66 23.79
C MET A 403 10.47 -43.83 22.56
N MET A 404 10.18 -44.83 21.72
CA MET A 404 10.97 -45.11 20.52
C MET A 404 10.92 -43.98 19.50
N ALA A 405 9.83 -43.23 19.41
CA ALA A 405 9.76 -42.06 18.53
C ALA A 405 10.85 -41.03 18.86
N ASP A 406 10.98 -40.66 20.14
CA ASP A 406 11.99 -39.69 20.61
C ASP A 406 13.41 -40.27 20.58
N ALA A 407 13.57 -41.56 20.90
CA ALA A 407 14.85 -42.25 20.86
C ALA A 407 15.39 -42.34 19.42
N VAL A 408 14.56 -42.72 18.45
CA VAL A 408 14.93 -42.80 17.02
C VAL A 408 15.19 -41.39 16.45
N ALA A 409 14.39 -40.38 16.82
CA ALA A 409 14.65 -39.00 16.42
C ALA A 409 16.00 -38.48 16.95
N THR A 410 16.34 -38.84 18.19
CA THR A 410 17.64 -38.55 18.80
C THR A 410 18.77 -39.29 18.11
N HIS A 411 18.62 -40.59 17.84
CA HIS A 411 19.54 -41.38 17.04
C HIS A 411 19.82 -40.73 15.67
N HIS A 412 18.79 -40.29 14.94
CA HIS A 412 18.95 -39.59 13.66
C HIS A 412 19.74 -38.29 13.80
N ARG A 413 19.45 -37.50 14.83
CA ARG A 413 20.15 -36.23 15.11
C ARG A 413 21.63 -36.46 15.42
N LEU A 414 21.96 -37.47 16.22
CA LEU A 414 23.34 -37.81 16.56
C LEU A 414 24.12 -38.26 15.31
N ILE A 415 23.56 -39.19 14.52
CA ILE A 415 24.19 -39.64 13.27
C ILE A 415 24.41 -38.48 12.31
N ARG A 416 23.39 -37.63 12.07
CA ARG A 416 23.51 -36.48 11.16
C ARG A 416 24.55 -35.46 11.62
N SER A 417 24.70 -35.27 12.93
CA SER A 417 25.76 -34.41 13.47
C SER A 417 27.16 -34.95 13.17
N LEU A 418 27.34 -36.27 13.26
CA LEU A 418 28.60 -36.93 12.91
C LEU A 418 28.85 -36.94 11.40
N ILE A 419 27.81 -37.13 10.57
CA ILE A 419 27.91 -37.02 9.11
C ILE A 419 28.46 -35.63 8.73
N ALA A 420 27.92 -34.56 9.31
CA ALA A 420 28.40 -33.20 9.07
C ALA A 420 29.83 -32.98 9.58
N LEU A 421 30.14 -33.47 10.80
CA LEU A 421 31.46 -33.32 11.42
C LEU A 421 32.58 -33.96 10.59
N TYR A 422 32.32 -35.13 10.03
CA TYR A 422 33.29 -35.90 9.24
C TYR A 422 33.26 -35.59 7.74
N GLY A 423 32.44 -34.62 7.29
CA GLY A 423 32.28 -34.30 5.88
C GLY A 423 31.79 -35.50 5.05
N ALA A 424 30.97 -36.36 5.66
CA ALA A 424 30.35 -37.50 5.01
C ALA A 424 29.04 -37.09 4.33
N TYR A 425 28.45 -38.01 3.56
CA TYR A 425 27.22 -37.77 2.81
C TYR A 425 26.15 -38.79 3.19
N GLU A 426 25.02 -38.31 3.73
CA GLU A 426 23.81 -39.15 3.93
C GLU A 426 23.26 -39.50 2.55
N VAL A 427 23.24 -40.79 2.19
CA VAL A 427 22.69 -41.27 0.91
C VAL A 427 21.19 -41.42 1.01
N LYS A 428 20.74 -42.18 2.01
CA LYS A 428 19.32 -42.41 2.30
C LYS A 428 19.17 -42.98 3.70
N THR A 429 17.98 -42.79 4.23
CA THR A 429 17.54 -43.38 5.49
C THR A 429 16.31 -44.23 5.19
N VAL A 430 16.30 -45.49 5.62
CA VAL A 430 15.16 -46.42 5.47
C VAL A 430 14.79 -46.92 6.86
N GLY A 431 13.68 -46.41 7.41
CA GLY A 431 13.35 -46.61 8.82
C GLY A 431 14.38 -45.93 9.72
N ASP A 432 15.05 -46.72 10.55
CA ASP A 432 16.19 -46.32 11.38
C ASP A 432 17.56 -46.69 10.78
N SER A 433 17.58 -47.29 9.58
CA SER A 433 18.82 -47.63 8.90
C SER A 433 19.38 -46.46 8.09
N PHE A 434 20.67 -46.14 8.26
CA PHE A 434 21.37 -45.14 7.45
C PHE A 434 22.29 -45.82 6.45
N MET A 435 22.33 -45.25 5.25
CA MET A 435 23.40 -45.44 4.27
C MET A 435 24.19 -44.14 4.15
N ILE A 436 25.48 -44.19 4.47
CA ILE A 436 26.39 -43.04 4.50
C ILE A 436 27.54 -43.31 3.55
N ALA A 437 27.92 -42.33 2.74
CA ALA A 437 29.06 -42.39 1.84
C ALA A 437 30.15 -41.41 2.26
N CYS A 438 31.40 -41.88 2.26
CA CYS A 438 32.59 -41.11 2.59
C CYS A 438 33.60 -41.20 1.43
N ARG A 439 34.29 -40.09 1.15
CA ARG A 439 35.45 -40.09 0.24
C ARG A 439 36.71 -40.68 0.88
N SER A 440 36.77 -40.67 2.21
CA SER A 440 37.91 -41.17 2.99
C SER A 440 37.49 -42.37 3.82
N ALA A 441 38.23 -43.47 3.70
CA ALA A 441 38.06 -44.65 4.52
C ALA A 441 38.31 -44.34 6.01
N PHE A 442 39.28 -43.47 6.31
CA PHE A 442 39.59 -43.08 7.69
C PHE A 442 38.47 -42.27 8.32
N ALA A 443 37.89 -41.32 7.59
CA ALA A 443 36.74 -40.55 8.06
C ALA A 443 35.53 -41.46 8.34
N ALA A 444 35.32 -42.50 7.52
CA ALA A 444 34.24 -43.45 7.74
C ALA A 444 34.42 -44.27 9.03
N VAL A 445 35.65 -44.72 9.29
CA VAL A 445 35.99 -45.50 10.50
C VAL A 445 35.88 -44.63 11.76
N GLU A 446 36.39 -43.40 11.73
CA GLU A 446 36.26 -42.46 12.86
C GLU A 446 34.79 -42.07 13.11
N LEU A 447 33.99 -41.85 12.06
CA LEU A 447 32.54 -41.62 12.19
C LEU A 447 31.85 -42.79 12.91
N ALA A 448 32.13 -44.03 12.49
CA ALA A 448 31.53 -45.21 13.12
C ALA A 448 32.02 -45.40 14.57
N ARG A 449 33.28 -45.07 14.88
CA ARG A 449 33.83 -45.07 16.23
C ARG A 449 33.10 -44.05 17.12
N ASP A 450 33.01 -42.81 16.65
CA ASP A 450 32.38 -41.73 17.38
C ASP A 450 30.87 -41.93 17.51
N LEU A 451 30.23 -42.61 16.57
CA LEU A 451 28.83 -43.03 16.69
C LEU A 451 28.63 -43.90 17.93
N GLN A 452 29.47 -44.94 18.11
CA GLN A 452 29.38 -45.81 19.27
C GLN A 452 29.68 -45.06 20.59
N LEU A 453 30.67 -44.19 20.58
CA LEU A 453 31.04 -43.36 21.75
C LEU A 453 29.94 -42.34 22.09
N THR A 454 29.33 -41.72 21.09
CA THR A 454 28.28 -40.72 21.29
C THR A 454 27.02 -41.38 21.85
N LEU A 455 26.62 -42.53 21.32
CA LEU A 455 25.45 -43.27 21.80
C LEU A 455 25.62 -43.72 23.26
N VAL A 456 26.81 -44.20 23.65
CA VAL A 456 27.04 -44.66 25.03
C VAL A 456 27.09 -43.50 26.04
N HIS A 457 27.60 -42.33 25.65
CA HIS A 457 27.64 -41.15 26.51
C HIS A 457 26.35 -40.32 26.48
N HIS A 458 25.41 -40.64 25.60
CA HIS A 458 24.16 -39.90 25.49
C HIS A 458 23.23 -40.20 26.68
N ASP A 459 22.64 -39.16 27.27
CA ASP A 459 21.57 -39.35 28.25
C ASP A 459 20.26 -39.64 27.51
N TRP A 460 19.85 -40.91 27.51
CA TRP A 460 18.59 -41.35 26.89
C TRP A 460 17.36 -41.00 27.74
N GLY A 461 17.53 -40.47 28.96
CA GLY A 461 16.43 -40.14 29.88
C GLY A 461 15.63 -41.35 30.39
N THR A 462 16.10 -42.56 30.08
CA THR A 462 15.39 -43.81 30.36
C THR A 462 16.38 -44.98 30.44
N VAL A 463 16.07 -45.95 31.30
CA VAL A 463 16.79 -47.23 31.38
C VAL A 463 16.00 -48.38 30.72
N ALA A 464 14.77 -48.12 30.27
CA ALA A 464 13.85 -49.14 29.76
C ALA A 464 14.37 -49.80 28.47
N ILE A 465 15.13 -49.06 27.65
CA ILE A 465 15.77 -49.57 26.44
C ILE A 465 16.83 -50.62 26.81
N ASP A 466 17.71 -50.30 27.76
CA ASP A 466 18.74 -51.21 28.26
C ASP A 466 18.14 -52.45 28.93
N GLU A 467 17.10 -52.27 29.74
CA GLU A 467 16.34 -53.39 30.34
C GLU A 467 15.77 -54.33 29.29
N SER A 468 15.25 -53.77 28.19
CA SER A 468 14.71 -54.56 27.08
C SER A 468 15.79 -55.38 26.38
N TYR A 469 16.95 -54.79 26.08
CA TYR A 469 18.07 -55.53 25.50
C TYR A 469 18.55 -56.67 26.40
N ARG A 470 18.69 -56.42 27.71
CA ARG A 470 19.08 -57.48 28.66
C ARG A 470 18.06 -58.61 28.68
N LYS A 471 16.76 -58.26 28.70
CA LYS A 471 15.68 -59.23 28.63
C LYS A 471 15.72 -60.06 27.34
N PHE A 472 15.93 -59.44 26.19
CA PHE A 472 16.05 -60.14 24.91
C PHE A 472 17.23 -61.12 24.89
N GLU A 473 18.36 -60.74 25.47
CA GLU A 473 19.51 -61.64 25.59
C GLU A 473 19.25 -62.81 26.55
N GLU A 474 18.56 -62.58 27.67
CA GLU A 474 18.17 -63.64 28.61
C GLU A 474 17.18 -64.63 27.98
N GLU A 475 16.15 -64.12 27.30
CA GLU A 475 15.18 -64.92 26.56
C GLU A 475 15.89 -65.78 25.50
N ARG A 476 16.82 -65.19 24.74
CA ARG A 476 17.60 -65.93 23.73
C ARG A 476 18.50 -67.01 24.34
N ALA A 477 19.06 -66.80 25.53
CA ALA A 477 19.87 -67.81 26.22
C ALA A 477 19.05 -68.97 26.80
N VAL A 478 17.74 -68.80 26.95
CA VAL A 478 16.83 -69.90 27.29
C VAL A 478 16.51 -70.73 26.04
N GLU A 479 16.39 -70.08 24.89
CA GLU A 479 16.08 -70.74 23.61
C GLU A 479 17.28 -71.46 22.99
N ASP A 480 18.47 -70.87 23.09
CA ASP A 480 19.72 -71.38 22.52
C ASP A 480 20.74 -71.64 23.64
N SER A 481 21.00 -72.92 23.92
CA SER A 481 21.93 -73.33 24.98
C SER A 481 23.38 -72.92 24.72
N ASP A 482 23.75 -72.68 23.46
CA ASP A 482 25.10 -72.28 23.07
C ASP A 482 25.26 -70.74 23.10
N TYR A 483 24.16 -69.99 23.24
CA TYR A 483 24.16 -68.54 23.33
C TYR A 483 24.44 -68.06 24.76
N ALA A 484 25.59 -67.42 24.95
CA ALA A 484 25.92 -66.72 26.18
C ALA A 484 25.53 -65.22 26.07
N PRO A 485 24.65 -64.68 26.94
CA PRO A 485 24.30 -63.26 26.97
C PRO A 485 25.54 -62.38 27.13
N PRO A 486 25.89 -61.53 26.15
CA PRO A 486 27.09 -60.70 26.22
C PRO A 486 26.98 -59.60 27.27
N THR A 487 25.77 -59.13 27.60
CA THR A 487 25.58 -57.95 28.45
C THR A 487 24.64 -58.17 29.64
N ALA A 488 23.64 -59.06 29.51
CA ALA A 488 22.60 -59.21 30.53
C ALA A 488 23.10 -59.65 31.90
N ARG A 489 24.19 -60.42 31.94
CA ARG A 489 24.79 -60.95 33.18
C ARG A 489 25.94 -60.09 33.73
N LEU A 490 26.16 -58.89 33.18
CA LEU A 490 27.16 -57.95 33.70
C LEU A 490 26.64 -57.27 34.97
N ASP A 491 27.55 -57.01 35.92
CA ASP A 491 27.24 -56.14 37.05
C ASP A 491 26.82 -54.75 36.55
N SER A 492 25.83 -54.14 37.19
CA SER A 492 25.27 -52.84 36.76
C SER A 492 26.33 -51.74 36.62
N ALA A 493 27.38 -51.74 37.47
CA ALA A 493 28.46 -50.76 37.41
C ALA A 493 29.43 -50.99 36.25
N VAL A 494 29.49 -52.22 35.73
CA VAL A 494 30.23 -52.57 34.51
C VAL A 494 29.37 -52.29 33.28
N TYR A 495 28.08 -52.63 33.34
CA TYR A 495 27.13 -52.42 32.25
C TYR A 495 27.08 -50.95 31.84
N CYS A 496 26.86 -50.03 32.78
CA CYS A 496 26.68 -48.59 32.47
C CYS A 496 27.92 -47.90 31.88
N LYS A 497 29.12 -48.50 32.01
CA LYS A 497 30.34 -47.99 31.37
C LYS A 497 30.47 -48.40 29.91
N LEU A 498 29.81 -49.49 29.51
CA LEU A 498 29.98 -50.12 28.20
C LEU A 498 28.73 -49.97 27.34
N TRP A 499 27.54 -49.94 27.95
CA TRP A 499 26.24 -50.03 27.29
C TRP A 499 25.27 -49.02 27.87
N ASN A 500 24.59 -48.30 26.99
CA ASN A 500 23.59 -47.30 27.34
C ASN A 500 22.72 -46.99 26.09
N GLY A 501 21.40 -47.14 26.22
CA GLY A 501 20.39 -46.84 25.22
C GLY A 501 20.47 -47.66 23.93
N LEU A 502 20.20 -47.01 22.78
CA LEU A 502 20.06 -47.71 21.49
C LEU A 502 21.38 -48.29 21.01
N ARG A 503 21.37 -49.59 20.68
CA ARG A 503 22.54 -50.33 20.20
C ARG A 503 22.53 -50.36 18.68
N VAL A 504 23.46 -49.63 18.06
CA VAL A 504 23.55 -49.53 16.60
C VAL A 504 24.60 -50.51 16.09
N ARG A 505 24.21 -51.37 15.15
CA ARG A 505 25.15 -52.21 14.38
C ARG A 505 25.65 -51.42 13.19
N ALA A 506 26.93 -51.57 12.83
CA ALA A 506 27.51 -50.86 11.70
C ALA A 506 28.45 -51.76 10.87
N GLY A 507 28.40 -51.60 9.56
CA GLY A 507 29.28 -52.28 8.61
C GLY A 507 29.91 -51.31 7.62
N ILE A 508 31.21 -51.45 7.40
CA ILE A 508 32.00 -50.55 6.56
C ILE A 508 32.74 -51.32 5.46
N HIS A 509 32.47 -50.94 4.21
CA HIS A 509 33.15 -51.49 3.05
C HIS A 509 33.58 -50.39 2.07
N THR A 510 34.75 -50.57 1.45
CA THR A 510 35.36 -49.64 0.49
C THR A 510 35.55 -50.34 -0.83
N GLY A 511 35.11 -49.71 -1.92
CA GLY A 511 35.26 -50.22 -3.28
C GLY A 511 34.70 -49.26 -4.32
N LEU A 512 34.79 -49.64 -5.60
CA LEU A 512 34.22 -48.86 -6.69
C LEU A 512 32.70 -49.07 -6.78
N CYS A 513 31.96 -47.97 -6.99
CA CYS A 513 30.51 -47.97 -7.07
C CYS A 513 30.03 -47.43 -8.42
N ASP A 514 28.86 -47.89 -8.86
CA ASP A 514 28.12 -47.23 -9.92
C ASP A 514 27.38 -46.04 -9.29
N ILE A 515 27.86 -44.82 -9.56
CA ILE A 515 27.35 -43.58 -8.95
C ILE A 515 26.23 -43.00 -9.84
N ALA A 516 25.04 -42.79 -9.29
CA ALA A 516 23.94 -42.16 -10.02
C ALA A 516 23.48 -40.89 -9.31
N HIS A 517 23.15 -39.85 -10.09
CA HIS A 517 22.51 -38.64 -9.59
C HIS A 517 21.01 -38.69 -9.89
N ASP A 518 20.17 -38.65 -8.86
CA ASP A 518 18.72 -38.66 -8.99
C ASP A 518 18.19 -37.25 -9.26
N GLU A 519 17.50 -37.08 -10.39
CA GLU A 519 16.92 -35.80 -10.80
C GLU A 519 15.79 -35.32 -9.88
N VAL A 520 15.11 -36.22 -9.15
CA VAL A 520 13.98 -35.88 -8.29
C VAL A 520 14.48 -35.46 -6.91
N THR A 521 15.26 -36.30 -6.24
CA THR A 521 15.79 -35.97 -4.90
C THR A 521 16.97 -34.99 -4.94
N LYS A 522 17.53 -34.73 -6.13
CA LYS A 522 18.78 -33.97 -6.33
C LYS A 522 19.94 -34.53 -5.53
N GLY A 523 19.93 -35.82 -5.20
CA GLY A 523 20.98 -36.49 -4.44
C GLY A 523 21.75 -37.51 -5.27
N TYR A 524 22.90 -37.94 -4.77
CA TYR A 524 23.65 -39.09 -5.28
C TYR A 524 23.24 -40.39 -4.58
N ASP A 525 23.15 -41.48 -5.34
CA ASP A 525 22.97 -42.86 -4.86
C ASP A 525 24.07 -43.76 -5.43
N TYR A 526 24.33 -44.89 -4.76
CA TYR A 526 25.44 -45.78 -5.08
C TYR A 526 24.92 -47.21 -5.30
N TYR A 527 25.27 -47.79 -6.44
CA TYR A 527 24.85 -49.13 -6.84
C TYR A 527 26.05 -50.05 -7.09
N GLY A 528 25.76 -51.34 -7.27
CA GLY A 528 26.76 -52.37 -7.57
C GLY A 528 27.14 -53.24 -6.37
N ARG A 529 28.28 -53.92 -6.48
CA ARG A 529 28.73 -54.91 -5.48
C ARG A 529 29.14 -54.29 -4.15
N THR A 530 29.71 -53.08 -4.18
CA THR A 530 30.20 -52.38 -2.98
C THR A 530 29.10 -52.03 -1.97
N PRO A 531 27.98 -51.38 -2.33
CA PRO A 531 26.88 -51.14 -1.38
C PRO A 531 26.27 -52.45 -0.86
N ASN A 532 26.11 -53.46 -1.73
CA ASN A 532 25.61 -54.77 -1.31
C ASN A 532 26.52 -55.43 -0.26
N LEU A 533 27.85 -55.39 -0.48
CA LEU A 533 28.81 -55.96 0.46
C LEU A 533 28.86 -55.16 1.78
N ALA A 534 28.75 -53.82 1.72
CA ALA A 534 28.65 -52.98 2.91
C ALA A 534 27.40 -53.32 3.76
N ALA A 535 26.22 -53.44 3.12
CA ALA A 535 24.99 -53.82 3.78
C ALA A 535 25.04 -55.24 4.36
N ARG A 536 25.67 -56.20 3.66
CA ARG A 536 25.86 -57.56 4.20
C ARG A 536 26.81 -57.58 5.39
N THR A 537 27.84 -56.74 5.37
CA THR A 537 28.78 -56.57 6.49
C THR A 537 28.06 -56.03 7.73
N GLU A 538 27.22 -55.01 7.58
CA GLU A 538 26.38 -54.48 8.66
C GLU A 538 25.43 -55.53 9.21
N SER A 539 24.78 -56.29 8.32
CA SER A 539 23.75 -57.26 8.71
C SER A 539 24.27 -58.41 9.58
N ALA A 540 25.58 -58.69 9.50
CA ALA A 540 26.29 -59.68 10.29
C ALA A 540 26.75 -59.15 11.67
N ALA A 541 26.79 -57.83 11.86
CA ALA A 541 27.22 -57.19 13.10
C ALA A 541 26.11 -57.24 14.18
N ASN A 542 26.53 -57.37 15.44
CA ASN A 542 25.64 -57.20 16.61
C ASN A 542 25.46 -55.71 16.94
N GLY A 543 24.42 -55.36 17.71
CA GLY A 543 24.22 -53.99 18.16
C GLY A 543 25.39 -53.52 19.03
N GLY A 544 25.88 -52.32 18.73
CA GLY A 544 27.08 -51.77 19.35
C GLY A 544 28.40 -52.22 18.72
N GLN A 545 28.35 -53.14 17.74
CA GLN A 545 29.51 -53.69 17.03
C GLN A 545 29.71 -52.96 15.70
N VAL A 546 30.99 -52.70 15.37
CA VAL A 546 31.39 -52.10 14.09
C VAL A 546 32.29 -53.09 13.36
N LEU A 547 31.83 -53.55 12.19
CA LEU A 547 32.59 -54.45 11.33
C LEU A 547 33.19 -53.72 10.14
N VAL A 548 34.45 -53.99 9.88
CA VAL A 548 35.25 -53.39 8.81
C VAL A 548 35.77 -54.50 7.92
N THR A 549 35.44 -54.46 6.63
CA THR A 549 35.99 -55.43 5.66
C THR A 549 37.50 -55.23 5.48
N GLY A 550 38.22 -56.30 5.11
CA GLY A 550 39.64 -56.23 4.78
C GLY A 550 39.95 -55.18 3.72
N ALA A 551 39.07 -55.01 2.73
CA ALA A 551 39.19 -53.96 1.72
C ALA A 551 39.24 -52.55 2.35
N THR A 552 38.36 -52.24 3.31
CA THR A 552 38.42 -50.96 4.03
C THR A 552 39.66 -50.87 4.92
N TYR A 553 39.97 -51.93 5.67
CA TYR A 553 41.12 -51.95 6.58
C TYR A 553 42.45 -51.70 5.86
N TYR A 554 42.61 -52.29 4.66
CA TYR A 554 43.78 -52.10 3.81
C TYR A 554 43.73 -50.81 2.97
N SER A 555 42.56 -50.17 2.83
CA SER A 555 42.44 -48.83 2.22
C SER A 555 42.95 -47.70 3.13
N LEU A 556 43.07 -47.97 4.44
CA LEU A 556 43.70 -47.05 5.39
C LEU A 556 45.23 -47.03 5.20
N SER A 557 45.87 -45.91 5.46
CA SER A 557 47.33 -45.82 5.55
C SER A 557 47.87 -46.58 6.77
N VAL A 558 49.17 -46.89 6.75
CA VAL A 558 49.85 -47.54 7.89
C VAL A 558 49.72 -46.69 9.17
N ALA A 559 49.80 -45.36 9.05
CA ALA A 559 49.68 -44.44 10.17
C ALA A 559 48.24 -44.39 10.73
N GLU A 560 47.23 -44.50 9.87
CA GLU A 560 45.82 -44.55 10.29
C GLU A 560 45.49 -45.87 10.97
N ARG A 561 45.93 -47.02 10.42
CA ARG A 561 45.75 -48.33 11.08
C ARG A 561 46.38 -48.38 12.47
N ALA A 562 47.54 -47.73 12.67
CA ALA A 562 48.21 -47.69 13.98
C ALA A 562 47.42 -46.90 15.05
N ARG A 563 46.45 -46.08 14.65
CA ARG A 563 45.56 -45.33 15.56
C ARG A 563 44.28 -46.09 15.91
N LEU A 564 43.97 -47.15 15.17
CA LEU A 564 42.74 -47.90 15.34
C LEU A 564 42.97 -49.12 16.23
N ASP A 565 42.11 -49.29 17.22
CA ASP A 565 42.00 -50.53 17.97
C ASP A 565 41.06 -51.47 17.20
N ALA A 566 41.63 -52.40 16.43
CA ALA A 566 40.88 -53.33 15.60
C ALA A 566 41.31 -54.78 15.86
N THR A 567 40.32 -55.65 16.12
CA THR A 567 40.55 -57.10 16.32
C THR A 567 40.26 -57.85 15.03
N PRO A 568 41.19 -58.64 14.48
CA PRO A 568 40.91 -59.49 13.32
C PRO A 568 39.94 -60.61 13.71
N ILE A 569 38.82 -60.73 12.98
CA ILE A 569 37.86 -61.83 13.14
C ILE A 569 38.23 -63.00 12.22
N GLY A 570 38.76 -62.67 11.03
CA GLY A 570 39.11 -63.65 10.00
C GLY A 570 38.09 -63.70 8.85
N PRO A 571 38.16 -64.73 7.98
CA PRO A 571 37.29 -64.86 6.82
C PRO A 571 35.85 -65.25 7.23
N VAL A 572 34.88 -64.42 6.87
CA VAL A 572 33.46 -64.62 7.18
C VAL A 572 32.67 -64.87 5.89
N PRO A 573 31.97 -66.02 5.75
CA PRO A 573 31.11 -66.26 4.60
C PRO A 573 29.87 -65.37 4.68
N LEU A 574 29.65 -64.54 3.66
CA LEU A 574 28.46 -63.67 3.55
C LEU A 574 27.52 -64.18 2.45
N ARG A 575 26.21 -64.11 2.71
CA ARG A 575 25.19 -64.55 1.75
C ARG A 575 25.29 -63.77 0.44
N GLY A 576 25.44 -64.50 -0.68
CA GLY A 576 25.53 -63.94 -2.02
C GLY A 576 26.93 -63.43 -2.41
N VAL A 577 27.93 -63.58 -1.55
CA VAL A 577 29.33 -63.26 -1.84
C VAL A 577 30.08 -64.58 -2.04
N PRO A 578 30.74 -64.80 -3.19
CA PRO A 578 31.30 -66.11 -3.54
C PRO A 578 32.51 -66.49 -2.66
N GLU A 579 33.30 -65.50 -2.24
CA GLU A 579 34.50 -65.69 -1.42
C GLU A 579 34.23 -65.20 0.01
N PRO A 580 34.72 -65.93 1.04
CA PRO A 580 34.71 -65.43 2.41
C PRO A 580 35.42 -64.09 2.53
N VAL A 581 34.79 -63.14 3.20
CA VAL A 581 35.29 -61.77 3.32
C VAL A 581 36.08 -61.64 4.61
N GLU A 582 37.32 -61.18 4.52
CA GLU A 582 38.13 -60.89 5.69
C GLU A 582 37.49 -59.76 6.51
N MET A 583 37.27 -59.99 7.81
CA MET A 583 36.59 -59.05 8.71
C MET A 583 37.47 -58.63 9.88
N TYR A 584 37.34 -57.37 10.25
CA TYR A 584 37.94 -56.74 11.41
C TYR A 584 36.85 -56.11 12.27
N GLN A 585 36.90 -56.31 13.58
CA GLN A 585 36.06 -55.58 14.53
C GLN A 585 36.77 -54.31 14.96
N LEU A 586 36.13 -53.15 14.79
CA LEU A 586 36.61 -51.90 15.37
C LEU A 586 36.15 -51.82 16.84
N ASN A 587 37.10 -51.80 17.77
CA ASN A 587 36.86 -51.73 19.22
C ASN A 587 36.57 -50.28 19.64
N ALA A 588 35.45 -49.72 19.16
CA ALA A 588 35.11 -48.32 19.38
C ALA A 588 34.91 -47.96 20.87
N VAL A 589 34.28 -48.86 21.63
CA VAL A 589 34.13 -48.78 23.10
C VAL A 589 34.92 -49.93 23.70
N SER A 590 36.08 -49.62 24.26
CA SER A 590 37.00 -50.63 24.83
C SER A 590 36.32 -51.43 25.94
N GLY A 591 36.39 -52.76 25.84
CA GLY A 591 35.81 -53.69 26.82
C GLY A 591 34.45 -54.27 26.44
N ARG A 592 33.81 -53.81 25.35
CA ARG A 592 32.61 -54.48 24.83
C ARG A 592 32.92 -55.88 24.32
N THR A 593 32.07 -56.83 24.67
CA THR A 593 32.02 -58.18 24.14
C THR A 593 30.73 -58.36 23.34
N PHE A 594 30.75 -59.22 22.33
CA PHE A 594 29.63 -59.46 21.44
C PHE A 594 29.36 -60.96 21.32
N ALA A 595 28.14 -61.31 20.93
CA ALA A 595 27.80 -62.68 20.53
C ALA A 595 28.49 -63.05 19.21
N ALA A 596 28.30 -64.30 18.76
CA ALA A 596 28.69 -64.72 17.42
C ALA A 596 28.08 -63.79 16.35
N LEU A 597 28.74 -63.68 15.19
CA LEU A 597 28.23 -62.89 14.08
C LEU A 597 26.86 -63.42 13.62
N ARG A 598 26.00 -62.51 13.19
CA ARG A 598 24.61 -62.79 12.80
C ARG A 598 24.53 -63.34 11.37
N LEU A 599 25.07 -64.52 11.14
CA LEU A 599 25.16 -65.13 9.79
C LEU A 599 23.83 -65.71 9.31
N ASP A 600 22.93 -66.11 10.22
CA ASP A 600 21.70 -66.86 9.92
C ASP A 600 20.44 -65.99 9.76
N ARG A 601 20.52 -64.86 9.07
CA ARG A 601 19.29 -64.18 8.62
C ARG A 601 18.68 -64.94 7.43
N LYS A 602 17.88 -65.97 7.75
CA LYS A 602 16.73 -66.39 6.91
C LYS A 602 15.77 -65.20 6.82
N VAL A 603 15.99 -64.35 5.82
CA VAL A 603 14.87 -63.58 5.24
C VAL A 603 14.05 -64.63 4.49
N ASP A 604 12.82 -64.84 4.93
CA ASP A 604 11.85 -65.69 4.24
C ASP A 604 11.76 -65.25 2.79
N LEU A 605 12.38 -66.06 1.93
CA LEU A 605 12.26 -66.00 0.50
C LEU A 605 10.85 -66.48 0.16
N ILE A 606 9.94 -65.55 -0.10
CA ILE A 606 8.87 -65.84 -1.04
C ILE A 606 9.54 -65.90 -2.42
N ASN A 607 9.44 -67.09 -3.03
CA ASN A 607 9.92 -67.45 -4.37
C ASN A 607 9.81 -66.30 -5.39
N ASP A 608 10.85 -66.09 -6.18
CA ASP A 608 10.78 -66.34 -7.63
C ASP A 608 12.13 -66.03 -8.29
N GLU A 609 12.82 -67.10 -8.68
CA GLU A 609 13.72 -67.06 -9.83
C GLU A 609 12.86 -66.83 -11.08
N SER A 610 12.80 -65.59 -11.57
CA SER A 610 12.66 -65.34 -13.01
C SER A 610 12.92 -63.88 -13.32
N ASP A 611 13.78 -63.71 -14.31
CA ASP A 611 14.07 -62.58 -15.16
C ASP A 611 13.20 -61.31 -15.07
N ALA A 612 13.93 -60.19 -15.12
CA ALA A 612 13.55 -58.92 -15.74
C ALA A 612 12.40 -58.13 -15.08
N THR A 613 12.82 -57.16 -14.25
CA THR A 613 12.37 -55.76 -14.28
C THR A 613 10.89 -55.53 -14.58
N ASP A 614 10.04 -55.62 -13.56
CA ASP A 614 9.06 -54.58 -13.22
C ASP A 614 8.13 -55.08 -12.10
N GLY A 615 8.03 -54.28 -11.02
CA GLY A 615 6.95 -54.36 -10.05
C GLY A 615 7.30 -54.99 -8.69
N VAL A 616 6.64 -54.66 -7.59
CA VAL A 616 5.48 -53.79 -7.33
C VAL A 616 5.49 -53.47 -5.83
N TYR A 617 5.33 -52.19 -5.47
CA TYR A 617 4.77 -51.79 -4.17
C TYR A 617 3.33 -52.32 -4.10
N SER A 618 3.14 -53.45 -3.40
CA SER A 618 1.83 -54.10 -3.25
C SER A 618 1.24 -53.78 -1.88
N GLU A 619 0.80 -52.54 -1.67
CA GLU A 619 -0.24 -52.21 -0.68
C GLU A 619 -1.59 -52.09 -1.40
N CYS A 620 -2.14 -53.21 -1.86
CA CYS A 620 -3.58 -53.39 -2.00
C CYS A 620 -3.86 -54.90 -2.15
N GLY A 621 -3.86 -55.59 -1.01
CA GLY A 621 -3.95 -57.04 -0.94
C GLY A 621 -4.82 -57.51 0.22
N SER A 622 -5.97 -56.88 0.45
CA SER A 622 -7.10 -57.55 1.10
C SER A 622 -8.41 -57.11 0.45
N THR A 623 -8.77 -57.90 -0.56
CA THR A 623 -10.15 -58.10 -1.01
C THR A 623 -11.09 -58.24 0.20
N HIS A 624 -12.18 -57.46 0.23
CA HIS A 624 -13.34 -57.52 1.14
C HIS A 624 -13.35 -56.80 2.51
N GLY A 625 -12.47 -55.83 2.79
CA GLY A 625 -12.66 -54.96 3.97
C GLY A 625 -13.88 -54.03 3.86
N GLU A 626 -14.77 -54.03 4.86
CA GLU A 626 -15.88 -53.09 4.99
C GLU A 626 -15.35 -51.64 5.09
N LEU A 627 -15.85 -50.76 4.22
CA LEU A 627 -15.52 -49.33 4.25
C LEU A 627 -16.08 -48.72 5.56
N SER A 628 -15.28 -47.89 6.25
CA SER A 628 -15.78 -47.09 7.37
C SER A 628 -16.91 -46.14 6.93
N HIS A 629 -17.76 -45.67 7.86
CA HIS A 629 -18.89 -44.78 7.50
C HIS A 629 -18.43 -43.50 6.77
N SER A 630 -17.30 -42.92 7.18
CA SER A 630 -16.67 -41.79 6.50
C SER A 630 -16.19 -42.16 5.10
N ALA A 631 -15.51 -43.31 4.93
CA ALA A 631 -15.08 -43.81 3.63
C ALA A 631 -16.27 -44.09 2.70
N GLN A 632 -17.36 -44.67 3.21
CA GLN A 632 -18.59 -44.89 2.44
C GLN A 632 -19.20 -43.56 1.96
N THR A 633 -19.24 -42.55 2.84
CA THR A 633 -19.77 -41.22 2.50
C THR A 633 -18.93 -40.56 1.42
N ILE A 634 -17.60 -40.59 1.56
CA ILE A 634 -16.67 -40.06 0.55
C ILE A 634 -16.85 -40.79 -0.78
N MET A 635 -16.95 -42.12 -0.76
CA MET A 635 -17.16 -42.92 -1.95
C MET A 635 -18.47 -42.55 -2.66
N MET A 636 -19.57 -42.40 -1.92
CA MET A 636 -20.86 -41.99 -2.50
C MET A 636 -20.78 -40.60 -3.14
N VAL A 637 -20.18 -39.62 -2.46
CA VAL A 637 -20.02 -38.26 -2.97
C VAL A 637 -19.15 -38.24 -4.22
N LEU A 638 -17.99 -38.92 -4.20
CA LEU A 638 -17.11 -38.99 -5.35
C LEU A 638 -17.78 -39.68 -6.53
N CYS A 639 -18.43 -40.83 -6.33
CA CYS A 639 -19.17 -41.53 -7.38
C CYS A 639 -20.28 -40.66 -7.99
N ALA A 640 -21.03 -39.90 -7.18
CA ALA A 640 -22.07 -39.00 -7.66
C ALA A 640 -21.50 -37.84 -8.51
N LEU A 641 -20.39 -37.24 -8.05
CA LEU A 641 -19.72 -36.14 -8.75
C LEU A 641 -19.09 -36.61 -10.07
N ILE A 642 -18.24 -37.64 -10.03
CA ILE A 642 -17.52 -38.11 -11.22
C ILE A 642 -18.44 -38.84 -12.20
N GLY A 643 -19.57 -39.40 -11.72
CA GLY A 643 -20.53 -40.13 -12.53
C GLY A 643 -21.05 -39.33 -13.72
N THR A 644 -21.09 -38.00 -13.60
CA THR A 644 -21.52 -37.06 -14.65
C THR A 644 -20.52 -36.88 -15.80
N PHE A 645 -19.27 -37.34 -15.65
CA PHE A 645 -18.21 -37.17 -16.63
C PHE A 645 -18.00 -38.43 -17.48
N THR A 646 -17.50 -38.26 -18.71
CA THR A 646 -17.08 -39.39 -19.58
C THR A 646 -15.84 -40.10 -19.01
N ALA A 647 -15.61 -41.35 -19.37
CA ALA A 647 -14.46 -42.13 -18.87
C ALA A 647 -13.09 -41.41 -19.01
N PRO A 648 -12.75 -40.75 -20.15
CA PRO A 648 -11.51 -39.98 -20.27
C PRO A 648 -11.45 -38.74 -19.35
N GLN A 649 -12.60 -38.11 -19.09
CA GLN A 649 -12.68 -36.98 -18.17
C GLN A 649 -12.50 -37.42 -16.72
N ARG A 650 -13.02 -38.60 -16.35
CA ARG A 650 -12.84 -39.17 -15.01
C ARG A 650 -11.38 -39.51 -14.71
N GLU A 651 -10.65 -40.04 -15.69
CA GLU A 651 -9.20 -40.26 -15.57
C GLU A 651 -8.47 -38.95 -15.25
N LYS A 652 -8.71 -37.89 -16.04
CA LYS A 652 -8.12 -36.56 -15.82
C LYS A 652 -8.50 -35.93 -14.48
N LEU A 653 -9.69 -36.22 -13.96
CA LEU A 653 -10.16 -35.71 -12.66
C LEU A 653 -9.56 -36.50 -11.49
N LEU A 654 -9.49 -37.83 -11.58
CA LEU A 654 -9.08 -38.71 -10.47
C LEU A 654 -7.57 -38.75 -10.26
N ILE A 655 -6.76 -38.66 -11.32
CA ILE A 655 -5.29 -38.69 -11.20
C ILE A 655 -4.76 -37.60 -10.24
N PRO A 656 -5.15 -36.31 -10.35
CA PRO A 656 -4.75 -35.29 -9.40
C PRO A 656 -5.17 -35.58 -7.94
N PHE A 657 -6.31 -36.24 -7.73
CA PHE A 657 -6.71 -36.67 -6.38
C PHE A 657 -5.80 -37.79 -5.86
N CYS A 658 -5.46 -38.78 -6.70
CA CYS A 658 -4.51 -39.83 -6.33
C CYS A 658 -3.13 -39.27 -5.99
N GLU A 659 -2.61 -38.34 -6.79
CA GLU A 659 -1.32 -37.66 -6.54
C GLU A 659 -1.34 -36.88 -5.23
N ARG A 660 -2.40 -36.07 -5.02
CA ARG A 660 -2.56 -35.24 -3.82
C ARG A 660 -2.62 -36.07 -2.53
N TRP A 661 -3.29 -37.23 -2.58
CA TRP A 661 -3.47 -38.10 -1.41
C TRP A 661 -2.48 -39.27 -1.34
N ARG A 662 -1.50 -39.32 -2.27
CA ARG A 662 -0.52 -40.41 -2.40
C ARG A 662 -1.20 -41.79 -2.43
N VAL A 663 -2.28 -41.90 -3.20
CA VAL A 663 -3.02 -43.15 -3.41
C VAL A 663 -2.43 -43.85 -4.62
N SER A 664 -1.84 -45.02 -4.41
CA SER A 664 -1.37 -45.89 -5.49
C SER A 664 -2.54 -46.32 -6.36
N LEU A 665 -2.40 -46.15 -7.67
CA LEU A 665 -3.41 -46.61 -8.62
C LEU A 665 -3.51 -48.15 -8.58
N PRO A 666 -4.72 -48.74 -8.60
CA PRO A 666 -4.90 -50.18 -8.72
C PRO A 666 -4.22 -50.71 -9.99
N ARG A 667 -3.81 -51.98 -10.02
CA ARG A 667 -3.28 -52.59 -11.25
C ARG A 667 -4.36 -52.55 -12.35
N LYS A 668 -4.10 -51.88 -13.47
CA LYS A 668 -4.97 -51.89 -14.66
C LYS A 668 -5.04 -53.31 -15.24
N THR A 669 -6.22 -53.90 -15.34
CA THR A 669 -6.45 -55.23 -15.97
C THR A 669 -6.65 -55.15 -17.49
N GLY A 670 -6.59 -53.95 -18.08
CA GLY A 670 -6.75 -53.70 -19.50
C GLY A 670 -6.18 -52.34 -19.94
N THR A 671 -6.27 -52.03 -21.23
CA THR A 671 -5.72 -50.81 -21.82
C THR A 671 -6.59 -49.56 -21.64
N ALA A 672 -7.86 -49.73 -21.28
CA ALA A 672 -8.84 -48.64 -21.16
C ALA A 672 -9.19 -48.31 -19.70
N TRP A 673 -9.39 -47.03 -19.39
CA TRP A 673 -9.94 -46.57 -18.12
C TRP A 673 -11.46 -46.82 -18.11
N ASP A 674 -11.90 -47.95 -17.57
CA ASP A 674 -13.32 -48.32 -17.54
C ASP A 674 -14.05 -47.87 -16.25
N GLU A 675 -15.36 -48.09 -16.21
CA GLU A 675 -16.22 -47.75 -15.07
C GLU A 675 -15.80 -48.48 -13.77
N ASN A 676 -15.38 -49.74 -13.89
CA ASN A 676 -15.01 -50.56 -12.74
C ASN A 676 -13.67 -50.12 -12.16
N TYR A 677 -12.71 -49.80 -13.02
CA TYR A 677 -11.42 -49.24 -12.64
C TYR A 677 -11.59 -47.86 -11.98
N SER A 678 -12.45 -47.00 -12.54
CA SER A 678 -12.80 -45.71 -11.91
C SER A 678 -13.34 -45.91 -10.48
N ARG A 679 -14.24 -46.88 -10.29
CA ARG A 679 -14.83 -47.18 -8.98
C ARG A 679 -13.80 -47.71 -7.99
N GLU A 680 -12.86 -48.53 -8.43
CA GLU A 680 -11.78 -49.03 -7.56
C GLU A 680 -10.81 -47.91 -7.18
N VAL A 681 -10.45 -47.02 -8.11
CA VAL A 681 -9.65 -45.82 -7.81
C VAL A 681 -10.33 -44.95 -6.76
N VAL A 682 -11.64 -44.69 -6.93
CA VAL A 682 -12.43 -43.95 -5.93
C VAL A 682 -12.44 -44.67 -4.58
N ARG A 683 -12.56 -46.00 -4.58
CA ARG A 683 -12.52 -46.79 -3.35
C ARG A 683 -11.17 -46.66 -2.64
N CYS A 684 -10.04 -46.70 -3.36
CA CYS A 684 -8.71 -46.47 -2.79
C CYS A 684 -8.58 -45.05 -2.21
N ILE A 685 -9.09 -44.03 -2.91
CA ILE A 685 -9.14 -42.66 -2.39
C ILE A 685 -10.01 -42.61 -1.12
N ALA A 686 -11.20 -43.19 -1.15
CA ALA A 686 -12.13 -43.20 -0.03
C ALA A 686 -11.56 -43.90 1.20
N LEU A 687 -10.82 -45.00 1.03
CA LEU A 687 -10.12 -45.69 2.12
C LEU A 687 -9.04 -44.80 2.73
N LYS A 688 -8.21 -44.16 1.91
CA LYS A 688 -7.11 -43.31 2.39
C LYS A 688 -7.63 -42.06 3.09
N VAL A 689 -8.58 -41.36 2.47
CA VAL A 689 -9.20 -40.14 3.01
C VAL A 689 -10.05 -40.47 4.23
N GLY A 690 -10.83 -41.54 4.19
CA GLY A 690 -11.66 -41.99 5.31
C GLY A 690 -10.85 -42.37 6.53
N HIS A 691 -9.67 -42.99 6.35
CA HIS A 691 -8.76 -43.27 7.46
C HIS A 691 -8.26 -41.98 8.12
N VAL A 692 -7.96 -40.93 7.34
CA VAL A 692 -7.51 -39.64 7.89
C VAL A 692 -8.63 -38.95 8.68
N ILE A 693 -9.86 -38.94 8.14
CA ILE A 693 -11.02 -38.36 8.85
C ILE A 693 -11.31 -39.12 10.14
N ASN A 694 -11.21 -40.46 10.11
CA ASN A 694 -11.45 -41.27 11.31
C ASN A 694 -10.37 -41.11 12.37
N PHE A 695 -9.12 -40.91 11.98
CA PHE A 695 -8.00 -40.70 12.91
C PHE A 695 -8.21 -39.45 13.77
N ASP A 696 -8.80 -38.39 13.20
CA ASP A 696 -9.13 -37.14 13.91
C ASP A 696 -10.32 -37.32 14.87
N SER A 697 -11.26 -38.23 14.55
CA SER A 697 -12.41 -38.52 15.42
C SER A 697 -12.08 -39.39 16.64
N SER A 698 -11.01 -40.20 16.58
CA SER A 698 -10.56 -41.03 17.72
C SER A 698 -9.66 -40.30 18.72
N ALA A 699 -9.23 -39.08 18.42
CA ALA A 699 -8.36 -38.28 19.28
C ALA A 699 -9.12 -37.34 20.25
N TYR A 700 -10.46 -37.36 20.23
CA TYR A 700 -11.32 -36.52 21.07
C TYR A 700 -12.49 -37.32 21.64
N ASP A 701 -12.29 -37.90 22.83
CA ASP A 701 -13.36 -38.37 23.70
C ASP A 701 -14.07 -37.14 24.29
N PHE A 702 -15.24 -36.78 23.74
CA PHE A 702 -16.15 -35.76 24.27
C PHE A 702 -17.52 -36.39 24.51
N ASP A 703 -17.59 -37.26 25.51
CA ASP A 703 -18.80 -37.40 26.32
C ASP A 703 -18.81 -36.25 27.34
N ASP A 704 -19.99 -35.66 27.56
CA ASP A 704 -20.29 -34.49 28.40
C ASP A 704 -20.00 -33.10 27.81
N LEU A 705 -20.95 -32.54 27.05
CA LEU A 705 -21.54 -31.19 27.28
C LEU A 705 -22.65 -30.84 26.26
N PRO A 706 -23.69 -30.09 26.65
CA PRO A 706 -24.98 -30.05 25.97
C PRO A 706 -25.08 -29.04 24.81
N VAL A 707 -25.70 -29.52 23.73
CA VAL A 707 -26.54 -28.85 22.72
C VAL A 707 -26.63 -27.31 22.80
N SER A 708 -25.61 -26.59 22.33
CA SER A 708 -25.72 -25.17 21.95
C SER A 708 -24.47 -24.64 21.19
N MET A 709 -24.00 -25.33 20.15
CA MET A 709 -23.05 -24.75 19.18
C MET A 709 -23.09 -25.46 17.82
N ARG A 710 -24.29 -25.71 17.30
CA ARG A 710 -24.46 -26.05 15.87
C ARG A 710 -24.45 -24.75 15.07
N ARG A 711 -23.31 -24.40 14.46
CA ARG A 711 -23.14 -23.67 13.18
C ARG A 711 -21.73 -23.09 13.07
N GLN A 712 -20.76 -23.92 12.70
CA GLN A 712 -19.64 -23.49 11.85
C GLN A 712 -19.33 -24.65 10.90
N SER A 713 -20.17 -24.80 9.88
CA SER A 713 -19.85 -25.57 8.69
C SER A 713 -18.77 -24.80 7.92
N SER A 714 -17.58 -25.40 7.87
CA SER A 714 -16.44 -24.98 7.06
C SER A 714 -16.87 -24.90 5.59
N PHE A 715 -17.03 -23.68 5.08
CA PHE A 715 -17.33 -23.42 3.69
C PHE A 715 -16.00 -23.38 2.92
N ILE A 716 -15.75 -24.39 2.08
CA ILE A 716 -14.63 -24.37 1.12
C ILE A 716 -15.16 -23.67 -0.14
N VAL A 717 -14.73 -22.43 -0.37
CA VAL A 717 -14.94 -21.73 -1.64
C VAL A 717 -13.89 -22.24 -2.63
N LEU A 718 -14.35 -22.98 -3.64
CA LEU A 718 -13.54 -23.30 -4.82
C LEU A 718 -13.44 -22.06 -5.71
N SER A 719 -12.21 -21.71 -6.09
CA SER A 719 -11.90 -20.47 -6.81
C SER A 719 -12.60 -20.37 -8.16
N HIS A 720 -13.08 -19.17 -8.42
CA HIS A 720 -13.89 -18.72 -9.55
C HIS A 720 -13.12 -18.59 -10.87
N GLN A 721 -12.41 -19.64 -11.30
CA GLN A 721 -11.59 -19.62 -12.54
C GLN A 721 -12.03 -20.64 -13.61
N LEU A 722 -13.17 -21.31 -13.43
CA LEU A 722 -13.66 -22.31 -14.40
C LEU A 722 -14.94 -21.91 -15.16
N MET A 723 -15.52 -20.73 -14.91
CA MET A 723 -16.77 -20.30 -15.54
C MET A 723 -16.60 -19.33 -16.72
N GLU A 724 -15.40 -18.79 -16.95
CA GLU A 724 -15.16 -17.81 -18.02
C GLU A 724 -14.91 -18.42 -19.41
N SER A 725 -14.81 -19.75 -19.56
CA SER A 725 -14.66 -20.37 -20.90
C SER A 725 -15.98 -20.76 -21.60
N ILE A 726 -17.14 -20.41 -21.02
CA ILE A 726 -18.46 -20.76 -21.57
C ILE A 726 -19.15 -19.55 -22.25
N GLN A 727 -18.62 -18.33 -22.11
CA GLN A 727 -19.26 -17.12 -22.65
C GLN A 727 -18.90 -16.76 -24.12
N GLU A 728 -18.10 -17.57 -24.83
CA GLU A 728 -17.70 -17.25 -26.22
C GLU A 728 -18.56 -17.88 -27.33
N THR A 729 -19.69 -18.51 -27.02
CA THR A 729 -20.55 -19.14 -28.05
C THR A 729 -22.03 -18.84 -27.85
N THR A 730 -22.44 -17.58 -27.99
CA THR A 730 -23.79 -17.19 -28.49
C THR A 730 -23.89 -15.67 -28.70
N GLN A 731 -23.48 -15.19 -29.88
CA GLN A 731 -23.92 -13.92 -30.46
C GLN A 731 -25.30 -14.08 -31.14
N GLN A 732 -26.05 -12.96 -31.22
CA GLN A 732 -27.39 -12.74 -31.81
C GLN A 732 -28.56 -13.02 -30.85
N GLY A 733 -29.47 -12.10 -30.49
CA GLY A 733 -29.78 -10.71 -30.84
C GLY A 733 -30.96 -10.23 -29.94
N PRO A 734 -31.36 -8.95 -29.99
CA PRO A 734 -31.95 -8.22 -28.85
C PRO A 734 -33.46 -7.90 -28.98
N SER A 735 -34.15 -7.70 -27.85
CA SER A 735 -35.22 -6.70 -27.65
C SER A 735 -36.00 -6.93 -26.34
N GLY A 736 -36.34 -5.86 -25.62
CA GLY A 736 -37.46 -5.87 -24.67
C GLY A 736 -37.09 -5.44 -23.26
N SER A 737 -37.16 -4.12 -23.04
CA SER A 737 -37.24 -3.48 -21.73
C SER A 737 -38.48 -3.94 -20.97
N ASP A 738 -38.32 -4.42 -19.73
CA ASP A 738 -39.34 -4.27 -18.70
C ASP A 738 -38.69 -4.00 -17.33
N GLU A 739 -39.15 -2.88 -16.80
CA GLU A 739 -39.06 -2.30 -15.48
C GLU A 739 -39.43 -3.32 -14.38
N VAL A 740 -38.68 -3.40 -13.27
CA VAL A 740 -39.16 -3.71 -11.89
C VAL A 740 -37.96 -3.75 -10.90
N ALA A 741 -38.19 -3.20 -9.71
CA ALA A 741 -37.47 -3.38 -8.43
C ALA A 741 -36.43 -2.32 -8.00
N ARG A 742 -36.99 -1.21 -7.51
CA ARG A 742 -36.68 -0.49 -6.26
C ARG A 742 -35.63 -1.09 -5.29
N THR A 743 -34.62 -0.27 -5.00
CA THR A 743 -34.22 0.26 -3.67
C THR A 743 -33.97 -0.68 -2.49
N CYS A 744 -32.71 -0.77 -2.04
CA CYS A 744 -32.24 -0.58 -0.65
C CYS A 744 -30.71 -0.73 -0.54
N VAL A 745 -29.98 0.40 -0.47
CA VAL A 745 -29.07 0.81 0.63
C VAL A 745 -29.17 2.32 0.74
#